data_AF-A0AB37LU79-F1
#
_entry.id   AF-A0AB37LU79-F1
#
_cell.length_a   1.000
_cell.length_b   1.000
_cell.length_c   1.000
_cell.angle_alpha   90.00
_cell.angle_beta   90.00
_cell.angle_gamma   90.00
#
_symmetry.space_group_name_H-M   'P 1'
#
loop_
_entity.id
_entity.type
_entity.pdbx_description
1 polymer ?
#
loop_
_entity_poly.entity_id
_entity_poly.type
_entity_poly.pdbx_seq_one_letter_code
_entity_poly.pdbx_strand_id
1 'polypeptide(L)'
;MKVTFNINFHTVWGQKLCVVGSIPELGSWEPALAKEMSYKGDGNWQLELEVTSPVKDIEYRYFLSVNDKQVFEEWEKNHQVFFIGQADQYTLYDYWQVRPANLAFYSSAFTKSLFAHPCNTHERVVKSGKRLTIKISVPRVEKNQRVAITGNQDCLGNWHPDKALILSCDTFPVWHIDLDAGEISYPLEYKFLICDDQQQPLYWEEDENRVLNLPSQQVGETVIVSGLYFRDNLPLWRCAGSVIPVFSLRSEKSFGVGDLGDLRMLVDWARKTCQRIIQVLPMNDTTTTHTRTDSYPYSAISIYALHPMYISLPDLGELADPEKAAFFARKQAELNGLDAVDYEQTVRYKLEYCREYFRQEGEAILSTSEYREFFAQNESWLMPYAAYCYLRDMYRTSDFTQWKENSVFDKNTIRELCSVGGKAYPEISFLYFLQYVLHTQFKGVSDYARKNGIVLKGDLPIGVNRTSVEAWMEPKYFNMNGQAGAPPDDFSVNGQNWGFPTYNWDMMEKDNFSWWKKRFRKLEDYFDSFRIDHILGFFRIWEVPSEYVQGLCGHFNPALPLTPNEIEQYGLDFNEARLTTPHINREFLPELFGDQTEEVIGAFLAQSSSRHFVLKPFCDTQRKVEALFAGKTDEASLRIKKGLFAIANEVLFLRDPREPDKFHPRISASQSYLYRELSASDQYAFDQLYWNFFYHRHNEFWKAQAFNRLTPLVGSTNMLVCGEDLGMIPESVPDVMNKLQIFSLEIERMPKTPQREFSDLYNLPYHSVCTTSTHDMTPLRSWWKEDRAKIQRYYNNVLGYAGDAPEECTADLATQIVSNHLATASMLAIIPIQDWFAMDDFIKRKDYEAERINVPSDSNHYWRYRMHITLEKLIEADCLNNKITELIRNSGRK
;
A
#
# COMPACT_ATOMS: atom_id res chain seq x y z
N MET A 1 10.04 -37.72 21.47
CA MET A 1 8.86 -37.07 22.09
C MET A 1 7.63 -37.45 21.28
N LYS A 2 6.53 -37.84 21.92
CA LYS A 2 5.29 -38.18 21.21
C LYS A 2 4.39 -36.96 21.09
N VAL A 3 3.89 -36.67 19.88
CA VAL A 3 2.93 -35.58 19.63
C VAL A 3 1.67 -36.16 18.99
N THR A 4 0.52 -35.91 19.61
CA THR A 4 -0.79 -36.34 19.12
C THR A 4 -1.61 -35.13 18.71
N PHE A 5 -1.92 -34.99 17.43
CA PHE A 5 -2.78 -33.94 16.88
C PHE A 5 -4.22 -34.42 16.89
N ASN A 6 -5.14 -33.60 17.41
CA ASN A 6 -6.58 -33.84 17.40
C ASN A 6 -7.31 -32.60 16.89
N ILE A 7 -8.28 -32.79 16.02
CA ILE A 7 -9.13 -31.71 15.48
C ILE A 7 -10.54 -32.23 15.23
N ASN A 8 -11.54 -31.41 15.55
CA ASN A 8 -12.93 -31.70 15.20
C ASN A 8 -13.29 -30.94 13.92
N PHE A 9 -13.51 -31.67 12.83
CA PHE A 9 -13.86 -31.13 11.52
C PHE A 9 -14.71 -32.13 10.72
N HIS A 10 -15.84 -31.68 10.18
CA HIS A 10 -16.72 -32.51 9.35
C HIS A 10 -16.31 -32.44 7.88
N THR A 11 -15.91 -33.58 7.32
CA THR A 11 -15.62 -33.73 5.89
C THR A 11 -16.82 -34.28 5.12
N VAL A 12 -16.84 -34.09 3.80
CA VAL A 12 -17.78 -34.79 2.91
C VAL A 12 -17.09 -36.00 2.25
N TRP A 13 -17.89 -36.90 1.67
CA TRP A 13 -17.37 -38.11 1.04
C TRP A 13 -16.29 -37.79 -0.01
N GLY A 14 -15.16 -38.50 0.06
CA GLY A 14 -14.00 -38.31 -0.84
C GLY A 14 -12.95 -37.31 -0.34
N GLN A 15 -13.21 -36.57 0.75
CA GLN A 15 -12.23 -35.68 1.38
C GLN A 15 -11.43 -36.40 2.47
N LYS A 16 -10.13 -36.14 2.49
CA LYS A 16 -9.20 -36.55 3.54
C LYS A 16 -8.66 -35.34 4.27
N LEU A 17 -8.50 -35.43 5.59
CA LEU A 17 -7.87 -34.39 6.38
C LEU A 17 -6.38 -34.67 6.54
N CYS A 18 -5.54 -33.70 6.19
CA CYS A 18 -4.10 -33.80 6.21
C CYS A 18 -3.48 -32.69 7.06
N VAL A 19 -2.29 -32.96 7.60
CA VAL A 19 -1.46 -31.97 8.29
C VAL A 19 -0.05 -31.92 7.67
N VAL A 20 0.44 -30.70 7.48
CA VAL A 20 1.80 -30.40 7.00
C VAL A 20 2.45 -29.39 7.93
N GLY A 21 3.77 -29.40 8.06
CA GLY A 21 4.45 -28.52 9.01
C GLY A 21 5.95 -28.39 8.79
N SER A 22 6.59 -27.65 9.69
CA SER A 22 7.99 -27.20 9.58
C SER A 22 9.03 -28.29 9.76
N ILE A 23 8.66 -29.45 10.30
CA ILE A 23 9.57 -30.55 10.58
C ILE A 23 9.50 -31.65 9.50
N PRO A 24 10.58 -32.45 9.30
CA PRO A 24 10.60 -33.54 8.34
C PRO A 24 9.48 -34.55 8.52
N GLU A 25 9.13 -34.89 9.77
CA GLU A 25 8.06 -35.83 10.07
C GLU A 25 6.67 -35.32 9.64
N LEU A 26 6.51 -34.01 9.45
CA LEU A 26 5.32 -33.35 8.89
C LEU A 26 5.52 -32.87 7.44
N GLY A 27 6.60 -33.29 6.77
CA GLY A 27 6.82 -33.03 5.35
C GLY A 27 7.50 -31.70 5.01
N SER A 28 8.04 -30.94 5.99
CA SER A 28 8.81 -29.71 5.75
C SER A 28 8.12 -28.69 4.81
N TRP A 29 6.83 -28.45 5.04
CA TRP A 29 5.97 -27.59 4.21
C TRP A 29 5.70 -28.08 2.78
N GLU A 30 6.06 -29.31 2.43
CA GLU A 30 5.71 -29.91 1.13
C GLU A 30 4.34 -30.62 1.26
N PRO A 31 3.25 -30.12 0.64
CA PRO A 31 1.93 -30.73 0.77
C PRO A 31 1.87 -32.18 0.26
N ALA A 32 2.73 -32.53 -0.69
CA ALA A 32 2.87 -33.90 -1.19
C ALA A 32 3.41 -34.88 -0.14
N LEU A 33 4.08 -34.38 0.91
CA LEU A 33 4.63 -35.16 2.02
C LEU A 33 3.78 -35.05 3.30
N ALA A 34 2.63 -34.37 3.23
CA ALA A 34 1.72 -34.20 4.35
C ALA A 34 1.21 -35.53 4.91
N LYS A 35 0.85 -35.52 6.19
CA LYS A 35 0.35 -36.71 6.90
C LYS A 35 -1.17 -36.71 6.94
N GLU A 36 -1.76 -37.79 6.44
CA GLU A 36 -3.20 -38.05 6.53
C GLU A 36 -3.59 -38.38 7.98
N MET A 37 -4.66 -37.77 8.47
CA MET A 37 -5.20 -38.00 9.80
C MET A 37 -6.21 -39.16 9.79
N SER A 38 -6.30 -39.89 10.90
CA SER A 38 -7.28 -40.97 11.10
C SER A 38 -8.59 -40.45 11.68
N TYR A 39 -9.72 -40.71 11.01
CA TYR A 39 -11.05 -40.41 11.54
C TYR A 39 -11.39 -41.30 12.74
N LYS A 40 -11.83 -40.71 13.84
CA LYS A 40 -12.16 -41.39 15.11
C LYS A 40 -13.65 -41.37 15.46
N GLY A 41 -14.49 -40.72 14.66
CA GLY A 41 -15.94 -40.59 14.89
C GLY A 41 -16.36 -39.18 15.35
N ASP A 42 -17.62 -38.82 15.10
CA ASP A 42 -18.24 -37.53 15.45
C ASP A 42 -17.41 -36.29 15.02
N GLY A 43 -16.85 -36.33 13.81
CA GLY A 43 -16.02 -35.25 13.29
C GLY A 43 -14.59 -35.21 13.83
N ASN A 44 -14.19 -36.09 14.75
CA ASN A 44 -12.86 -36.07 15.33
C ASN A 44 -11.84 -36.79 14.45
N TRP A 45 -10.70 -36.16 14.24
CA TRP A 45 -9.54 -36.68 13.53
C TRP A 45 -8.31 -36.69 14.41
N GLN A 46 -7.45 -37.69 14.24
CA GLN A 46 -6.25 -37.85 15.04
C GLN A 46 -5.05 -38.28 14.21
N LEU A 47 -3.88 -37.70 14.51
CA LEU A 47 -2.58 -38.17 14.03
C LEU A 47 -1.63 -38.29 15.22
N GLU A 48 -0.93 -39.42 15.34
CA GLU A 48 0.17 -39.57 16.28
C GLU A 48 1.50 -39.55 15.54
N LEU A 49 2.47 -38.83 16.09
CA LEU A 49 3.77 -38.60 15.48
C LEU A 49 4.88 -38.68 16.54
N GLU A 50 5.93 -39.45 16.25
CA GLU A 50 7.15 -39.44 17.05
C GLU A 50 8.12 -38.40 16.48
N VAL A 51 8.42 -37.38 17.29
CA VAL A 51 9.43 -36.38 16.97
C VAL A 51 10.78 -36.89 17.48
N THR A 52 11.68 -37.17 16.53
CA THR A 52 12.95 -37.86 16.79
C THR A 52 14.09 -36.90 17.13
N SER A 53 14.05 -35.68 16.61
CA SER A 53 15.05 -34.64 16.87
C SER A 53 14.57 -33.64 17.93
N PRO A 54 15.45 -33.14 18.82
CA PRO A 54 15.06 -32.09 19.75
C PRO A 54 14.69 -30.81 18.97
N VAL A 55 13.42 -30.43 19.05
CA VAL A 55 12.87 -29.21 18.46
C VAL A 55 12.32 -28.31 19.56
N LYS A 56 12.49 -27.00 19.41
CA LYS A 56 11.94 -26.01 20.34
C LYS A 56 10.45 -25.77 20.11
N ASP A 57 10.05 -25.80 18.85
CA ASP A 57 8.68 -25.58 18.40
C ASP A 57 8.40 -26.31 17.08
N ILE A 58 7.12 -26.52 16.80
CA ILE A 58 6.62 -26.98 15.51
C ILE A 58 5.59 -25.97 15.03
N GLU A 59 5.69 -25.60 13.76
CA GLU A 59 4.64 -24.91 13.03
C GLU A 59 3.95 -25.89 12.09
N TYR A 60 2.63 -25.82 11.98
CA TYR A 60 1.85 -26.75 11.16
C TYR A 60 0.50 -26.17 10.74
N ARG A 61 -0.15 -26.82 9.76
CA ARG A 61 -1.46 -26.43 9.21
C ARG A 61 -2.26 -27.64 8.76
N TYR A 62 -3.59 -27.51 8.83
CA TYR A 62 -4.52 -28.50 8.31
C TYR A 62 -5.05 -28.11 6.93
N PHE A 63 -5.27 -29.12 6.08
CA PHE A 63 -5.93 -28.94 4.79
C PHE A 63 -6.69 -30.21 4.38
N LEU A 64 -7.67 -30.04 3.49
CA LEU A 64 -8.42 -31.12 2.86
C LEU A 64 -7.80 -31.49 1.52
N SER A 65 -7.66 -32.80 1.28
CA SER A 65 -7.24 -33.37 0.02
C SER A 65 -8.37 -34.16 -0.64
N VAL A 66 -8.53 -34.02 -1.96
CA VAL A 66 -9.42 -34.82 -2.80
C VAL A 66 -8.63 -35.29 -4.02
N ASN A 67 -8.59 -36.60 -4.28
CA ASN A 67 -7.80 -37.19 -5.37
C ASN A 67 -6.32 -36.72 -5.37
N ASP A 68 -5.71 -36.69 -4.19
CA ASP A 68 -4.32 -36.26 -3.94
C ASP A 68 -4.01 -34.81 -4.33
N LYS A 69 -5.05 -33.98 -4.51
CA LYS A 69 -4.93 -32.53 -4.69
C LYS A 69 -5.44 -31.82 -3.44
N GLN A 70 -4.70 -30.81 -2.99
CA GLN A 70 -5.15 -29.88 -1.98
C GLN A 70 -6.36 -29.08 -2.48
N VAL A 71 -7.46 -29.08 -1.73
CA VAL A 71 -8.73 -28.47 -2.15
C VAL A 71 -9.18 -27.35 -1.21
N PHE A 72 -8.90 -27.47 0.09
CA PHE A 72 -9.31 -26.48 1.07
C PHE A 72 -8.28 -26.41 2.19
N GLU A 73 -7.89 -25.21 2.57
CA GLU A 73 -6.88 -24.97 3.61
C GLU A 73 -7.49 -24.09 4.69
N GLU A 74 -7.02 -24.25 5.92
CA GLU A 74 -7.30 -23.30 6.99
C GLU A 74 -6.86 -21.88 6.62
N TRP A 75 -7.26 -20.89 7.42
CA TRP A 75 -6.71 -19.55 7.33
C TRP A 75 -5.17 -19.56 7.34
N GLU A 76 -4.54 -18.67 6.58
CA GLU A 76 -3.10 -18.65 6.22
C GLU A 76 -2.09 -18.64 7.38
N LYS A 77 -2.54 -18.45 8.62
CA LYS A 77 -1.66 -18.44 9.78
C LYS A 77 -1.36 -19.87 10.25
N ASN A 78 -0.08 -20.19 10.39
CA ASN A 78 0.36 -21.46 10.95
C ASN A 78 -0.10 -21.60 12.41
N HIS A 79 -0.53 -22.79 12.79
CA HIS A 79 -0.54 -23.17 14.20
C HIS A 79 0.92 -23.28 14.66
N GLN A 80 1.21 -22.88 15.90
CA GLN A 80 2.55 -23.00 16.48
C GLN A 80 2.46 -23.54 17.90
N VAL A 81 3.26 -24.58 18.17
CA VAL A 81 3.42 -25.18 19.48
C VAL A 81 4.87 -25.06 19.93
N PHE A 82 5.07 -24.53 21.12
CA PHE A 82 6.38 -24.51 21.79
C PHE A 82 6.43 -25.65 22.81
N PHE A 83 7.52 -26.41 22.81
CA PHE A 83 7.72 -27.49 23.77
C PHE A 83 8.45 -26.92 24.99
N ILE A 84 7.74 -26.84 26.11
CA ILE A 84 8.22 -26.24 27.35
C ILE A 84 8.49 -27.35 28.37
N GLY A 85 9.76 -27.55 28.75
CA GLY A 85 10.19 -28.56 29.72
C GLY A 85 10.45 -29.95 29.13
N GLN A 86 10.59 -30.97 29.99
CA GLN A 86 10.84 -32.37 29.62
C GLN A 86 9.54 -33.20 29.58
N ALA A 87 8.47 -32.69 28.98
CA ALA A 87 7.27 -33.51 28.79
C ALA A 87 7.55 -34.61 27.75
N ASP A 88 7.18 -35.85 28.07
CA ASP A 88 7.41 -37.00 27.21
C ASP A 88 6.37 -37.07 26.07
N GLN A 89 5.19 -36.50 26.32
CA GLN A 89 4.03 -36.52 25.44
C GLN A 89 3.31 -35.17 25.38
N TYR A 90 2.96 -34.74 24.16
CA TYR A 90 2.10 -33.59 23.88
C TYR A 90 0.84 -34.03 23.15
N THR A 91 -0.32 -33.56 23.60
CA THR A 91 -1.62 -33.83 22.96
C THR A 91 -2.27 -32.51 22.60
N LEU A 92 -2.42 -32.24 21.31
CA LEU A 92 -2.94 -30.98 20.76
C LEU A 92 -4.42 -31.18 20.41
N TYR A 93 -5.27 -30.26 20.86
CA TYR A 93 -6.69 -30.16 20.51
C TYR A 93 -6.92 -28.83 19.82
N ASP A 94 -6.96 -28.88 18.50
CA ASP A 94 -7.04 -27.71 17.65
C ASP A 94 -8.47 -27.50 17.14
N TYR A 95 -8.81 -26.23 16.96
CA TYR A 95 -9.98 -25.81 16.21
C TYR A 95 -9.56 -25.42 14.81
N TRP A 96 -10.40 -25.77 13.83
CA TRP A 96 -10.19 -25.36 12.45
C TRP A 96 -10.11 -23.82 12.36
N GLN A 97 -8.98 -23.29 11.89
CA GLN A 97 -8.81 -21.84 11.81
C GLN A 97 -9.61 -21.26 10.64
N VAL A 98 -10.75 -20.65 10.95
CA VAL A 98 -11.51 -19.83 10.01
C VAL A 98 -10.95 -18.41 10.02
N ARG A 99 -10.85 -17.79 8.85
CA ARG A 99 -10.43 -16.39 8.73
C ARG A 99 -11.39 -15.50 9.55
N PRO A 100 -10.89 -14.72 10.53
CA PRO A 100 -11.75 -13.85 11.33
C PRO A 100 -12.51 -12.83 10.48
N ALA A 101 -13.77 -12.57 10.83
CA ALA A 101 -14.58 -11.54 10.15
C ALA A 101 -13.96 -10.14 10.28
N ASN A 102 -13.26 -9.86 11.39
CA ASN A 102 -12.53 -8.63 11.65
C ASN A 102 -11.00 -8.87 11.61
N LEU A 103 -10.46 -9.30 10.46
CA LEU A 103 -9.03 -9.59 10.30
C LEU A 103 -8.15 -8.39 10.64
N ALA A 104 -8.66 -7.16 10.43
CA ALA A 104 -7.95 -5.92 10.68
C ALA A 104 -7.29 -5.89 12.08
N PHE A 105 -7.97 -6.37 13.12
CA PHE A 105 -7.43 -6.38 14.50
C PHE A 105 -6.20 -7.27 14.69
N TYR A 106 -5.97 -8.24 13.80
CA TYR A 106 -4.79 -9.11 13.84
C TYR A 106 -3.57 -8.50 13.15
N SER A 107 -3.74 -7.35 12.47
CA SER A 107 -2.63 -6.67 11.81
C SER A 107 -1.68 -6.00 12.81
N SER A 108 -0.47 -5.65 12.38
CA SER A 108 0.52 -4.90 13.16
C SER A 108 0.00 -3.51 13.56
N ALA A 109 -0.90 -2.90 12.79
CA ALA A 109 -1.52 -1.63 13.15
C ALA A 109 -2.20 -1.72 14.53
N PHE A 110 -2.85 -2.85 14.81
CA PHE A 110 -3.50 -3.09 16.08
C PHE A 110 -2.58 -3.80 17.08
N THR A 111 -1.86 -4.83 16.65
CA THR A 111 -1.07 -5.69 17.54
C THR A 111 0.28 -5.10 17.98
N LYS A 112 0.87 -4.20 17.19
CA LYS A 112 2.14 -3.53 17.51
C LYS A 112 1.99 -2.05 17.89
N SER A 113 0.86 -1.41 17.57
CA SER A 113 0.64 0.01 17.88
C SER A 113 -0.57 0.25 18.80
N LEU A 114 -1.80 0.10 18.29
CA LEU A 114 -3.01 0.56 18.99
C LEU A 114 -3.28 -0.21 20.29
N PHE A 115 -3.39 -1.53 20.19
CA PHE A 115 -3.67 -2.46 21.29
C PHE A 115 -2.43 -3.25 21.71
N ALA A 116 -1.24 -2.74 21.42
CA ALA A 116 0.00 -3.42 21.76
C ALA A 116 0.10 -3.68 23.27
N HIS A 117 0.34 -4.94 23.65
CA HIS A 117 0.55 -5.36 25.03
C HIS A 117 2.00 -5.77 25.27
N PRO A 118 2.56 -5.50 26.47
CA PRO A 118 3.81 -6.11 26.87
C PRO A 118 3.63 -7.63 27.00
N CYS A 119 4.63 -8.38 26.53
CA CYS A 119 4.63 -9.82 26.70
C CYS A 119 4.95 -10.16 28.16
N ASN A 120 3.94 -10.60 28.91
CA ASN A 120 4.03 -10.90 30.34
C ASN A 120 3.59 -12.36 30.60
N THR A 121 4.43 -13.10 31.32
CA THR A 121 4.16 -14.49 31.71
C THR A 121 3.79 -14.55 33.19
N HIS A 122 2.61 -15.08 33.49
CA HIS A 122 2.18 -15.42 34.84
C HIS A 122 2.45 -16.91 35.07
N GLU A 123 3.57 -17.23 35.73
CA GLU A 123 3.90 -18.63 36.05
C GLU A 123 2.89 -19.23 37.01
N ARG A 124 2.41 -20.43 36.68
CA ARG A 124 1.51 -21.23 37.53
C ARG A 124 2.13 -22.57 37.82
N VAL A 125 1.99 -23.01 39.07
CA VAL A 125 2.56 -24.28 39.53
C VAL A 125 1.61 -25.41 39.17
N VAL A 126 2.04 -26.26 38.22
CA VAL A 126 1.40 -27.55 37.93
C VAL A 126 2.02 -28.60 38.85
N LYS A 127 1.26 -29.08 39.85
CA LYS A 127 1.76 -29.98 40.90
C LYS A 127 1.63 -31.45 40.53
N SER A 128 0.56 -31.83 39.83
CA SER A 128 0.29 -33.23 39.48
C SER A 128 1.21 -33.80 38.38
N GLY A 129 1.98 -32.93 37.72
CA GLY A 129 2.71 -33.27 36.50
C GLY A 129 1.82 -33.48 35.27
N LYS A 130 0.52 -33.16 35.36
CA LYS A 130 -0.46 -33.20 34.26
C LYS A 130 -0.83 -31.78 33.86
N ARG A 131 -0.34 -31.29 32.73
CA ARG A 131 -0.53 -29.89 32.31
C ARG A 131 -1.64 -29.77 31.26
N LEU A 132 -2.56 -28.84 31.46
CA LEU A 132 -3.50 -28.38 30.44
C LEU A 132 -3.24 -26.91 30.14
N THR A 133 -2.84 -26.60 28.90
CA THR A 133 -2.67 -25.24 28.41
C THR A 133 -3.86 -24.87 27.52
N ILE A 134 -4.56 -23.78 27.85
CA ILE A 134 -5.63 -23.24 26.99
C ILE A 134 -5.11 -21.96 26.35
N LYS A 135 -5.10 -21.90 25.02
CA LYS A 135 -4.70 -20.73 24.22
C LYS A 135 -5.89 -20.08 23.53
N ILE A 136 -5.95 -18.76 23.56
CA ILE A 136 -6.99 -17.95 22.92
C ILE A 136 -6.38 -16.70 22.29
N SER A 137 -6.84 -16.34 21.09
CA SER A 137 -6.47 -15.08 20.48
C SER A 137 -7.46 -13.96 20.79
N VAL A 138 -6.95 -12.87 21.35
CA VAL A 138 -7.73 -11.69 21.77
C VAL A 138 -6.97 -10.42 21.35
N PRO A 139 -7.16 -9.93 20.11
CA PRO A 139 -6.41 -8.79 19.60
C PRO A 139 -6.95 -7.42 20.04
N ARG A 140 -8.23 -7.37 20.44
CA ARG A 140 -8.90 -6.14 20.85
C ARG A 140 -8.99 -6.07 22.38
N VAL A 141 -7.85 -5.78 23.00
CA VAL A 141 -7.72 -5.60 24.46
C VAL A 141 -6.95 -4.32 24.69
N GLU A 142 -7.52 -3.35 25.41
CA GLU A 142 -6.85 -2.07 25.68
C GLU A 142 -5.61 -2.28 26.56
N LYS A 143 -4.63 -1.35 26.50
CA LYS A 143 -3.33 -1.49 27.20
C LYS A 143 -3.44 -1.74 28.72
N ASN A 144 -4.49 -1.21 29.34
CA ASN A 144 -4.81 -1.34 30.77
C ASN A 144 -5.79 -2.47 31.08
N GLN A 145 -6.02 -3.38 30.13
CA GLN A 145 -6.92 -4.52 30.27
C GLN A 145 -6.15 -5.84 30.19
N ARG A 146 -6.72 -6.90 30.76
CA ARG A 146 -6.19 -8.27 30.73
C ARG A 146 -7.28 -9.27 30.42
N VAL A 147 -6.90 -10.40 29.83
CA VAL A 147 -7.79 -11.54 29.63
C VAL A 147 -7.74 -12.43 30.87
N ALA A 148 -8.90 -12.84 31.35
CA ALA A 148 -9.05 -13.77 32.46
C ALA A 148 -10.02 -14.90 32.09
N ILE A 149 -9.97 -15.99 32.85
CA ILE A 149 -10.85 -17.15 32.72
C ILE A 149 -11.50 -17.50 34.06
N THR A 150 -12.77 -17.86 34.05
CA THR A 150 -13.47 -18.46 35.20
C THR A 150 -14.40 -19.58 34.73
N GLY A 151 -14.82 -20.45 35.64
CA GLY A 151 -15.59 -21.65 35.29
C GLY A 151 -16.24 -22.34 36.46
N ASN A 152 -16.81 -23.53 36.20
CA ASN A 152 -17.70 -24.25 37.12
C ASN A 152 -17.04 -24.96 38.31
N GLN A 153 -15.72 -24.79 38.50
CA GLN A 153 -14.94 -25.54 39.48
C GLN A 153 -14.04 -24.61 40.31
N ASP A 154 -13.63 -25.07 41.51
CA ASP A 154 -12.76 -24.34 42.43
C ASP A 154 -11.47 -23.85 41.76
N CYS A 155 -10.85 -24.70 40.93
CA CYS A 155 -9.62 -24.39 40.20
C CYS A 155 -9.79 -23.25 39.17
N LEU A 156 -11.02 -22.90 38.80
CA LEU A 156 -11.38 -21.73 37.97
C LEU A 156 -12.27 -20.70 38.71
N GLY A 157 -12.40 -20.82 40.03
CA GLY A 157 -13.09 -19.84 40.86
C GLY A 157 -14.62 -19.97 40.97
N ASN A 158 -15.26 -21.06 40.50
CA ASN A 158 -16.72 -21.27 40.56
C ASN A 158 -17.57 -20.09 40.06
N TRP A 159 -17.26 -19.57 38.88
CA TRP A 159 -17.95 -18.43 38.25
C TRP A 159 -17.87 -17.10 39.03
N HIS A 160 -17.04 -17.01 40.06
CA HIS A 160 -16.80 -15.76 40.78
C HIS A 160 -15.72 -14.92 40.07
N PRO A 161 -16.06 -13.74 39.52
CA PRO A 161 -15.12 -12.94 38.73
C PRO A 161 -13.93 -12.42 39.53
N ASP A 162 -14.11 -12.17 40.83
CA ASP A 162 -13.06 -11.78 41.77
C ASP A 162 -12.03 -12.90 42.00
N LYS A 163 -12.36 -14.13 41.60
CA LYS A 163 -11.47 -15.31 41.62
C LYS A 163 -11.04 -15.73 40.21
N ALA A 164 -11.36 -14.93 39.20
CA ALA A 164 -10.97 -15.23 37.83
C ALA A 164 -9.44 -15.27 37.70
N LEU A 165 -9.00 -16.15 36.82
CA LEU A 165 -7.60 -16.46 36.63
C LEU A 165 -7.07 -15.65 35.45
N ILE A 166 -6.10 -14.77 35.70
CA ILE A 166 -5.45 -13.97 34.64
C ILE A 166 -4.63 -14.88 33.73
N LEU A 167 -4.74 -14.64 32.42
CA LEU A 167 -3.96 -15.29 31.37
C LEU A 167 -2.59 -14.59 31.19
N SER A 168 -1.62 -15.38 30.77
CA SER A 168 -0.31 -14.94 30.27
C SER A 168 -0.40 -14.54 28.80
N CYS A 169 0.48 -13.66 28.33
CA CYS A 169 0.60 -13.28 26.93
C CYS A 169 2.08 -13.21 26.56
N ASP A 170 2.63 -14.27 25.95
CA ASP A 170 4.04 -14.29 25.52
C ASP A 170 4.21 -13.68 24.12
N THR A 171 3.18 -13.81 23.28
CA THR A 171 3.17 -13.30 21.91
C THR A 171 1.79 -12.72 21.61
N PHE A 172 1.62 -11.42 21.82
CA PHE A 172 0.35 -10.74 21.53
C PHE A 172 -0.02 -10.91 20.04
N PRO A 173 -1.28 -11.24 19.68
CA PRO A 173 -2.50 -11.26 20.50
C PRO A 173 -2.90 -12.63 21.06
N VAL A 174 -1.96 -13.56 21.25
CA VAL A 174 -2.23 -14.89 21.80
C VAL A 174 -2.03 -14.88 23.31
N TRP A 175 -3.12 -15.16 24.02
CA TRP A 175 -3.17 -15.31 25.47
C TRP A 175 -3.25 -16.79 25.81
N HIS A 176 -2.68 -17.18 26.95
CA HIS A 176 -2.72 -18.57 27.40
C HIS A 176 -2.75 -18.70 28.91
N ILE A 177 -3.15 -19.87 29.37
CA ILE A 177 -3.10 -20.24 30.79
C ILE A 177 -2.74 -21.71 30.93
N ASP A 178 -1.85 -22.00 31.88
CA ASP A 178 -1.53 -23.36 32.30
C ASP A 178 -2.33 -23.71 33.55
N LEU A 179 -3.07 -24.82 33.47
CA LEU A 179 -3.89 -25.39 34.53
C LEU A 179 -3.36 -26.77 34.92
N ASP A 180 -3.53 -27.12 36.19
CA ASP A 180 -3.25 -28.47 36.68
C ASP A 180 -4.43 -29.40 36.35
N ALA A 181 -4.25 -30.28 35.37
CA ALA A 181 -5.30 -31.20 34.94
C ALA A 181 -5.67 -32.24 36.02
N GLY A 182 -4.83 -32.41 37.04
CA GLY A 182 -5.14 -33.25 38.22
C GLY A 182 -6.21 -32.65 39.14
N GLU A 183 -6.48 -31.34 39.04
CA GLU A 183 -7.51 -30.64 39.81
C GLU A 183 -8.83 -30.45 39.04
N ILE A 184 -8.93 -30.99 37.81
CA ILE A 184 -10.06 -30.79 36.90
C ILE A 184 -10.91 -32.06 36.82
N SER A 185 -12.23 -31.90 36.99
CA SER A 185 -13.24 -32.91 36.66
C SER A 185 -13.94 -32.54 35.36
N TYR A 186 -14.08 -33.49 34.42
CA TYR A 186 -14.78 -33.23 33.15
C TYR A 186 -16.29 -33.58 33.25
N PRO A 187 -17.19 -32.83 32.60
CA PRO A 187 -16.91 -31.69 31.71
C PRO A 187 -16.49 -30.41 32.47
N LEU A 188 -15.47 -29.74 31.95
CA LEU A 188 -15.02 -28.44 32.42
C LEU A 188 -15.81 -27.36 31.67
N GLU A 189 -16.59 -26.56 32.39
CA GLU A 189 -17.28 -25.40 31.81
C GLU A 189 -16.55 -24.12 32.19
N TYR A 190 -16.33 -23.23 31.23
CA TYR A 190 -15.62 -21.97 31.47
C TYR A 190 -16.04 -20.86 30.50
N LYS A 191 -15.70 -19.63 30.86
CA LYS A 191 -15.74 -18.45 29.98
C LYS A 191 -14.53 -17.56 30.18
N PHE A 192 -14.18 -16.84 29.13
CA PHE A 192 -13.24 -15.73 29.19
C PHE A 192 -13.95 -14.41 29.53
N LEU A 193 -13.23 -13.54 30.22
CA LEU A 193 -13.65 -12.18 30.52
C LEU A 193 -12.47 -11.22 30.39
N ILE A 194 -12.78 -9.95 30.14
CA ILE A 194 -11.80 -8.87 30.17
C ILE A 194 -11.92 -8.16 31.51
N CYS A 195 -10.79 -7.90 32.14
CA CYS A 195 -10.67 -7.17 33.40
C CYS A 195 -9.70 -5.99 33.26
N ASP A 196 -9.81 -5.02 34.15
CA ASP A 196 -8.83 -3.94 34.26
C ASP A 196 -7.57 -4.38 35.02
N ASP A 197 -6.59 -3.48 35.17
CA ASP A 197 -5.36 -3.73 35.92
C ASP A 197 -5.61 -4.03 37.42
N GLN A 198 -6.79 -3.73 37.97
CA GLN A 198 -7.21 -4.05 39.33
C GLN A 198 -7.99 -5.38 39.41
N GLN A 199 -8.01 -6.16 38.32
CA GLN A 199 -8.76 -7.40 38.16
C GLN A 199 -10.27 -7.23 38.36
N GLN A 200 -10.81 -6.02 38.17
CA GLN A 200 -12.25 -5.83 38.14
C GLN A 200 -12.79 -6.28 36.77
N PRO A 201 -13.84 -7.12 36.73
CA PRO A 201 -14.42 -7.56 35.47
C PRO A 201 -15.07 -6.38 34.74
N LEU A 202 -14.71 -6.19 33.47
CA LEU A 202 -15.29 -5.17 32.61
C LEU A 202 -16.42 -5.74 31.77
N TYR A 203 -16.16 -6.86 31.08
CA TYR A 203 -17.16 -7.57 30.27
C TYR A 203 -16.74 -9.02 30.03
N TRP A 204 -17.70 -9.87 29.68
CA TRP A 204 -17.50 -11.29 29.41
C TRP A 204 -17.54 -11.53 27.91
N GLU A 205 -17.00 -12.67 27.47
CA GLU A 205 -17.29 -13.16 26.13
C GLU A 205 -18.77 -13.58 26.00
N GLU A 206 -19.30 -13.46 24.79
CA GLU A 206 -20.68 -13.84 24.43
C GLU A 206 -20.85 -15.37 24.26
N ASP A 207 -22.08 -15.76 23.93
CA ASP A 207 -22.57 -17.13 23.72
C ASP A 207 -22.63 -17.98 25.01
N GLU A 208 -23.00 -19.25 24.86
CA GLU A 208 -23.04 -20.24 25.93
C GLU A 208 -21.64 -20.54 26.49
N ASN A 209 -21.61 -21.12 27.70
CA ASN A 209 -20.39 -21.60 28.34
C ASN A 209 -19.59 -22.50 27.38
N ARG A 210 -18.27 -22.32 27.35
CA ARG A 210 -17.39 -23.25 26.65
C ARG A 210 -17.35 -24.53 27.47
N VAL A 211 -17.53 -25.67 26.81
CA VAL A 211 -17.49 -26.99 27.44
C VAL A 211 -16.30 -27.76 26.89
N LEU A 212 -15.39 -28.16 27.76
CA LEU A 212 -14.24 -29.00 27.43
C LEU A 212 -14.42 -30.37 28.07
N ASN A 213 -14.30 -31.42 27.26
CA ASN A 213 -14.37 -32.80 27.72
C ASN A 213 -13.19 -33.57 27.15
N LEU A 214 -12.20 -33.87 27.99
CA LEU A 214 -10.96 -34.51 27.57
C LEU A 214 -10.81 -35.88 28.24
N PRO A 215 -10.10 -36.84 27.60
CA PRO A 215 -9.67 -38.06 28.25
C PRO A 215 -8.78 -37.78 29.48
N SER A 216 -8.68 -38.73 30.41
CA SER A 216 -7.82 -38.59 31.59
C SER A 216 -6.34 -38.44 31.21
N GLN A 217 -5.71 -37.35 31.65
CA GLN A 217 -4.29 -37.07 31.40
C GLN A 217 -3.34 -37.93 32.24
N GLN A 218 -2.18 -38.24 31.67
CA GLN A 218 -1.08 -38.95 32.32
C GLN A 218 -0.05 -37.99 32.94
N VAL A 219 0.71 -38.46 33.93
CA VAL A 219 1.83 -37.70 34.49
C VAL A 219 2.92 -37.57 33.41
N GLY A 220 3.43 -36.34 33.20
CA GLY A 220 4.38 -36.04 32.13
C GLY A 220 3.73 -35.68 30.78
N GLU A 221 2.40 -35.63 30.72
CA GLU A 221 1.64 -35.19 29.55
C GLU A 221 1.34 -33.69 29.61
N THR A 222 1.52 -33.01 28.46
CA THR A 222 1.04 -31.64 28.24
C THR A 222 -0.06 -31.64 27.17
N VAL A 223 -1.27 -31.27 27.58
CA VAL A 223 -2.41 -31.09 26.66
C VAL A 223 -2.54 -29.61 26.30
N ILE A 224 -2.69 -29.29 25.01
CA ILE A 224 -2.84 -27.92 24.54
C ILE A 224 -4.14 -27.80 23.77
N VAL A 225 -5.02 -26.89 24.21
CA VAL A 225 -6.21 -26.48 23.46
C VAL A 225 -5.88 -25.17 22.75
N SER A 226 -6.03 -25.13 21.42
CA SER A 226 -5.60 -23.99 20.60
C SER A 226 -6.63 -23.67 19.49
N GLY A 227 -6.46 -22.52 18.82
CA GLY A 227 -7.40 -22.06 17.78
C GLY A 227 -8.67 -21.37 18.30
N LEU A 228 -8.72 -21.02 19.60
CA LEU A 228 -9.84 -20.27 20.18
C LEU A 228 -9.74 -18.77 19.85
N TYR A 229 -10.90 -18.14 19.66
CA TYR A 229 -11.05 -16.70 19.53
C TYR A 229 -12.02 -16.16 20.59
N PHE A 230 -11.79 -14.94 21.06
CA PHE A 230 -12.70 -14.26 21.98
C PHE A 230 -13.99 -13.89 21.27
N ARG A 231 -15.13 -14.26 21.86
CA ARG A 231 -16.47 -13.94 21.33
C ARG A 231 -16.85 -12.53 21.77
N ASP A 232 -16.26 -11.54 21.10
CA ASP A 232 -16.47 -10.12 21.38
C ASP A 232 -17.77 -9.59 20.75
N ASN A 233 -18.45 -8.69 21.46
CA ASN A 233 -19.65 -7.97 21.02
C ASN A 233 -19.55 -6.47 21.27
N LEU A 234 -18.32 -5.96 21.38
CA LEU A 234 -18.07 -4.53 21.41
C LEU A 234 -18.49 -3.86 20.10
N PRO A 235 -18.96 -2.60 20.16
CA PRO A 235 -19.26 -1.80 18.98
C PRO A 235 -18.09 -1.74 17.98
N LEU A 236 -18.39 -1.46 16.72
CA LEU A 236 -17.38 -1.26 15.68
C LEU A 236 -16.35 -0.20 16.10
N TRP A 237 -15.07 -0.54 15.99
CA TRP A 237 -13.97 0.35 16.34
C TRP A 237 -13.67 1.32 15.18
N ARG A 238 -13.44 2.59 15.49
CA ARG A 238 -13.15 3.63 14.49
C ARG A 238 -12.10 4.58 15.03
N CYS A 239 -11.24 5.10 14.16
CA CYS A 239 -10.29 6.16 14.54
C CYS A 239 -10.19 7.27 13.50
N ALA A 240 -9.51 8.35 13.89
CA ALA A 240 -9.19 9.48 13.03
C ALA A 240 -7.68 9.67 12.91
N GLY A 241 -7.25 10.30 11.82
CA GLY A 241 -5.85 10.58 11.56
C GLY A 241 -5.62 11.66 10.52
N SER A 242 -4.36 11.87 10.20
CA SER A 242 -3.91 12.88 9.25
C SER A 242 -3.08 12.28 8.12
N VAL A 243 -3.19 12.88 6.93
CA VAL A 243 -2.30 12.58 5.79
C VAL A 243 -1.51 13.81 5.40
N ILE A 244 -0.18 13.64 5.22
CA ILE A 244 0.71 14.68 4.71
C ILE A 244 2.01 14.06 4.15
N PRO A 245 2.60 14.59 3.07
CA PRO A 245 3.95 14.21 2.67
C PRO A 245 4.97 14.68 3.72
N VAL A 246 5.93 13.81 4.10
CA VAL A 246 6.94 14.18 5.11
C VAL A 246 7.73 15.41 4.68
N PHE A 247 8.07 15.53 3.39
CA PHE A 247 8.81 16.67 2.86
C PHE A 247 8.11 18.02 3.07
N SER A 248 6.78 18.00 3.27
CA SER A 248 5.97 19.20 3.48
C SER A 248 6.00 19.71 4.92
N LEU A 249 6.47 18.90 5.87
CA LEU A 249 6.57 19.31 7.27
C LEU A 249 7.54 20.50 7.43
N ARG A 250 7.30 21.29 8.47
CA ARG A 250 8.11 22.46 8.80
C ARG A 250 8.29 22.50 10.32
N SER A 251 9.52 22.55 10.80
CA SER A 251 9.87 22.93 12.16
C SER A 251 10.93 24.02 12.16
N GLU A 252 11.26 24.54 13.34
CA GLU A 252 12.37 25.48 13.51
C GLU A 252 13.74 24.81 13.26
N LYS A 253 13.80 23.48 13.40
CA LYS A 253 15.02 22.67 13.26
C LYS A 253 15.16 21.97 11.91
N SER A 254 14.15 22.01 11.04
CA SER A 254 14.23 21.48 9.67
C SER A 254 15.41 22.10 8.89
N PHE A 255 15.76 21.53 7.75
CA PHE A 255 16.73 22.10 6.82
C PHE A 255 16.06 22.34 5.46
N GLY A 256 15.14 23.31 5.38
CA GLY A 256 14.40 23.64 4.15
C GLY A 256 13.28 22.67 3.75
N VAL A 257 13.25 21.48 4.34
CA VAL A 257 12.33 20.39 4.04
C VAL A 257 11.98 19.63 5.31
N GLY A 258 10.78 19.04 5.35
CA GLY A 258 10.40 18.16 6.43
C GLY A 258 11.15 16.83 6.41
N ASP A 259 11.61 16.36 7.57
CA ASP A 259 12.39 15.14 7.71
C ASP A 259 11.94 14.24 8.88
N LEU A 260 12.71 13.19 9.19
CA LEU A 260 12.33 12.21 10.22
C LEU A 260 12.24 12.82 11.63
N GLY A 261 13.00 13.89 11.91
CA GLY A 261 12.89 14.63 13.17
C GLY A 261 11.53 15.34 13.27
N ASP A 262 11.05 15.87 12.15
CA ASP A 262 9.75 16.52 12.03
C ASP A 262 8.59 15.51 12.10
N LEU A 263 8.75 14.33 11.50
CA LEU A 263 7.75 13.26 11.60
C LEU A 263 7.54 12.81 13.07
N ARG A 264 8.61 12.77 13.88
CA ARG A 264 8.52 12.52 15.33
C ARG A 264 7.66 13.59 16.03
N MET A 265 7.83 14.86 15.68
CA MET A 265 6.99 15.94 16.24
C MET A 265 5.53 15.85 15.76
N LEU A 266 5.29 15.38 14.54
CA LEU A 266 3.92 15.14 14.07
C LEU A 266 3.22 14.02 14.87
N VAL A 267 3.96 13.00 15.32
CA VAL A 267 3.44 11.99 16.26
C VAL A 267 2.99 12.64 17.57
N ASP A 268 3.73 13.61 18.09
CA ASP A 268 3.34 14.36 19.29
C ASP A 268 2.05 15.15 19.09
N TRP A 269 1.90 15.81 17.93
CA TRP A 269 0.67 16.53 17.59
C TRP A 269 -0.53 15.59 17.41
N ALA A 270 -0.35 14.46 16.72
CA ALA A 270 -1.38 13.45 16.56
C ALA A 270 -1.85 12.91 17.91
N ARG A 271 -0.91 12.64 18.84
CA ARG A 271 -1.23 12.24 20.21
C ARG A 271 -1.99 13.34 20.97
N LYS A 272 -1.55 14.60 20.89
CA LYS A 272 -2.20 15.76 21.54
C LYS A 272 -3.64 15.93 21.07
N THR A 273 -3.91 15.65 19.80
CA THR A 273 -5.24 15.81 19.17
C THR A 273 -6.09 14.53 19.18
N CYS A 274 -5.71 13.51 19.95
CA CYS A 274 -6.41 12.21 20.05
C CYS A 274 -6.51 11.43 18.72
N GLN A 275 -5.68 11.76 17.73
CA GLN A 275 -5.56 10.95 16.51
C GLN A 275 -4.83 9.64 16.82
N ARG A 276 -4.94 8.68 15.89
CA ARG A 276 -4.37 7.32 16.03
C ARG A 276 -3.57 6.86 14.82
N ILE A 277 -3.58 7.62 13.74
CA ILE A 277 -2.91 7.23 12.50
C ILE A 277 -2.37 8.44 11.76
N ILE A 278 -1.15 8.30 11.23
CA ILE A 278 -0.52 9.28 10.34
C ILE A 278 -0.21 8.54 9.04
N GLN A 279 -0.76 9.04 7.93
CA GLN A 279 -0.40 8.59 6.59
C GLN A 279 0.65 9.51 5.98
N VAL A 280 1.69 8.91 5.40
CA VAL A 280 2.72 9.61 4.65
C VAL A 280 2.73 9.15 3.19
N LEU A 281 3.31 9.95 2.31
CA LEU A 281 3.60 9.59 0.92
C LEU A 281 4.84 8.67 0.84
N PRO A 282 5.19 8.12 -0.35
CA PRO A 282 6.36 7.26 -0.48
C PRO A 282 7.65 7.93 0.01
N MET A 283 8.48 7.14 0.71
CA MET A 283 9.72 7.60 1.36
C MET A 283 10.99 7.15 0.60
N ASN A 284 10.80 6.49 -0.54
CA ASN A 284 11.86 5.87 -1.31
C ASN A 284 12.70 6.90 -2.09
N ASP A 285 13.96 6.56 -2.35
CA ASP A 285 14.84 7.38 -3.19
C ASP A 285 14.33 7.44 -4.64
N THR A 286 14.34 8.64 -5.21
CA THR A 286 13.84 9.00 -6.55
C THR A 286 14.92 9.68 -7.41
N THR A 287 16.16 9.77 -6.90
CA THR A 287 17.23 10.57 -7.51
C THR A 287 17.73 9.97 -8.83
N THR A 288 17.37 10.57 -9.96
CA THR A 288 17.84 10.17 -11.29
C THR A 288 18.74 11.21 -11.95
N THR A 289 18.45 12.50 -11.72
CA THR A 289 19.09 13.63 -12.43
C THR A 289 19.71 14.67 -11.51
N HIS A 290 19.43 14.59 -10.20
CA HIS A 290 19.72 15.61 -9.19
C HIS A 290 19.00 16.95 -9.46
N THR A 291 17.87 16.91 -10.17
CA THR A 291 17.07 18.09 -10.49
C THR A 291 15.68 18.02 -9.88
N ARG A 292 14.89 19.10 -10.02
CA ARG A 292 13.50 19.15 -9.55
C ARG A 292 12.60 18.00 -10.03
N THR A 293 12.91 17.32 -11.14
CA THR A 293 12.12 16.17 -11.62
C THR A 293 12.17 14.98 -10.68
N ASP A 294 13.23 14.88 -9.87
CA ASP A 294 13.38 13.82 -8.87
C ASP A 294 12.48 14.06 -7.64
N SER A 295 11.80 15.21 -7.55
CA SER A 295 10.85 15.48 -6.45
C SER A 295 9.60 14.60 -6.47
N TYR A 296 9.31 13.89 -7.57
CA TYR A 296 8.12 13.05 -7.72
C TYR A 296 8.23 11.74 -6.90
N PRO A 297 7.51 11.59 -5.77
CA PRO A 297 7.75 10.49 -4.82
C PRO A 297 7.36 9.09 -5.34
N TYR A 298 6.54 9.00 -6.40
CA TYR A 298 6.11 7.72 -6.95
C TYR A 298 7.09 7.14 -8.00
N SER A 299 8.12 7.88 -8.39
CA SER A 299 9.15 7.45 -9.35
C SER A 299 10.39 6.89 -8.66
N ALA A 300 10.19 5.91 -7.78
CA ALA A 300 11.28 5.34 -6.97
C ALA A 300 12.34 4.65 -7.83
N ILE A 301 13.62 4.94 -7.59
CA ILE A 301 14.77 4.26 -8.18
C ILE A 301 15.17 2.99 -7.42
N SER A 302 14.67 2.82 -6.19
CA SER A 302 14.72 1.56 -5.46
C SER A 302 13.50 1.38 -4.58
N ILE A 303 12.99 0.14 -4.52
CA ILE A 303 11.90 -0.22 -3.60
C ILE A 303 12.37 -0.37 -2.14
N TYR A 304 13.68 -0.36 -1.90
CA TYR A 304 14.28 -0.55 -0.57
C TYR A 304 14.87 0.72 0.02
N ALA A 305 15.59 1.49 -0.80
CA ALA A 305 16.38 2.63 -0.33
C ALA A 305 15.50 3.82 0.04
N LEU A 306 15.83 4.46 1.16
CA LEU A 306 15.16 5.67 1.66
C LEU A 306 15.79 6.91 1.00
N HIS A 307 14.97 7.93 0.71
CA HIS A 307 15.47 9.15 0.10
C HIS A 307 16.35 9.95 1.08
N PRO A 308 17.56 10.38 0.67
CA PRO A 308 18.45 11.21 1.50
C PRO A 308 17.86 12.50 2.05
N MET A 309 16.80 13.04 1.45
CA MET A 309 16.17 14.29 1.90
C MET A 309 15.57 14.17 3.31
N TYR A 310 15.20 12.96 3.73
CA TYR A 310 14.54 12.70 5.00
C TYR A 310 15.50 12.52 6.18
N ILE A 311 16.81 12.64 5.98
CA ILE A 311 17.76 12.57 7.09
C ILE A 311 17.60 13.78 8.02
N SER A 312 17.41 13.56 9.31
CA SER A 312 17.43 14.62 10.31
C SER A 312 18.89 14.96 10.62
N LEU A 313 19.35 16.16 10.21
CA LEU A 313 20.69 16.64 10.55
C LEU A 313 20.86 16.88 12.06
N PRO A 314 19.86 17.40 12.80
CA PRO A 314 19.96 17.51 14.25
C PRO A 314 20.13 16.16 14.96
N ASP A 315 19.46 15.10 14.48
CA ASP A 315 19.61 13.75 15.03
C ASP A 315 20.87 13.02 14.50
N LEU A 316 21.56 13.57 13.50
CA LEU A 316 22.83 13.03 12.99
C LEU A 316 24.01 13.39 13.90
N GLY A 317 24.05 14.64 14.37
CA GLY A 317 25.15 15.19 15.19
C GLY A 317 25.76 16.45 14.58
N GLU A 318 26.56 17.17 15.36
CA GLU A 318 27.21 18.43 14.97
C GLU A 318 28.55 18.20 14.25
N LEU A 319 28.91 19.10 13.33
CA LEU A 319 30.23 19.09 12.70
C LEU A 319 31.30 19.69 13.64
N ALA A 320 32.43 19.02 13.76
CA ALA A 320 33.56 19.48 14.58
C ALA A 320 34.23 20.76 14.03
N ASP A 321 34.13 21.02 12.72
CA ASP A 321 34.65 22.23 12.09
C ASP A 321 33.65 23.40 12.27
N PRO A 322 34.00 24.43 13.07
CA PRO A 322 33.08 25.52 13.39
C PRO A 322 32.76 26.42 12.18
N GLU A 323 33.66 26.53 11.19
CA GLU A 323 33.40 27.33 9.98
C GLU A 323 32.36 26.64 9.10
N LYS A 324 32.50 25.32 8.93
CA LYS A 324 31.51 24.50 8.22
C LYS A 324 30.18 24.46 8.95
N ALA A 325 30.19 24.26 10.27
CA ALA A 325 28.97 24.31 11.08
C ALA A 325 28.24 25.65 10.90
N ALA A 326 28.95 26.78 10.97
CA ALA A 326 28.39 28.11 10.75
C ALA A 326 27.88 28.30 9.31
N PHE A 327 28.54 27.72 8.31
CA PHE A 327 28.07 27.74 6.93
C PHE A 327 26.73 27.02 6.76
N PHE A 328 26.61 25.80 7.28
CA PHE A 328 25.37 25.03 7.17
C PHE A 328 24.24 25.65 8.01
N ALA A 329 24.53 26.25 9.18
CA ALA A 329 23.54 26.99 9.95
C ALA A 329 22.95 28.19 9.17
N ARG A 330 23.79 28.93 8.41
CA ARG A 330 23.30 30.00 7.52
C ARG A 330 22.42 29.45 6.41
N LYS A 331 22.80 28.32 5.80
CA LYS A 331 22.00 27.67 4.75
C LYS A 331 20.69 27.09 5.26
N GLN A 332 20.69 26.55 6.47
CA GLN A 332 19.48 26.13 7.16
C GLN A 332 18.51 27.31 7.32
N ALA A 333 18.98 28.46 7.82
CA ALA A 333 18.16 29.65 8.01
C ALA A 333 17.60 30.19 6.68
N GLU A 334 18.42 30.23 5.63
CA GLU A 334 18.01 30.64 4.27
C GLU A 334 16.88 29.75 3.74
N LEU A 335 17.10 28.43 3.73
CA LEU A 335 16.12 27.48 3.19
C LEU A 335 14.86 27.38 4.07
N ASN A 336 15.00 27.46 5.39
CA ASN A 336 13.85 27.47 6.29
C ASN A 336 12.95 28.68 6.08
N GLY A 337 13.50 29.81 5.64
CA GLY A 337 12.74 31.02 5.31
C GLY A 337 11.86 30.91 4.06
N LEU A 338 12.02 29.88 3.22
CA LEU A 338 11.28 29.74 1.96
C LEU A 338 9.86 29.17 2.17
N ASP A 339 8.88 29.72 1.45
CA ASP A 339 7.47 29.32 1.48
C ASP A 339 7.16 27.96 0.85
N ALA A 340 8.09 27.44 0.05
CA ALA A 340 8.03 26.14 -0.61
C ALA A 340 9.40 25.45 -0.48
N VAL A 341 9.41 24.13 -0.66
CA VAL A 341 10.65 23.36 -0.65
C VAL A 341 11.49 23.71 -1.87
N ASP A 342 12.73 24.15 -1.65
CA ASP A 342 13.76 24.17 -2.69
C ASP A 342 14.49 22.82 -2.66
N TYR A 343 13.94 21.86 -3.43
CA TYR A 343 14.37 20.45 -3.41
C TYR A 343 15.86 20.31 -3.75
N GLU A 344 16.31 20.94 -4.83
CA GLU A 344 17.68 20.80 -5.35
C GLU A 344 18.70 21.31 -4.33
N GLN A 345 18.49 22.52 -3.80
CA GLN A 345 19.41 23.09 -2.81
C GLN A 345 19.37 22.33 -1.50
N THR A 346 18.19 21.91 -1.06
CA THR A 346 18.04 21.18 0.20
C THR A 346 18.74 19.84 0.15
N VAL A 347 18.48 19.01 -0.87
CA VAL A 347 19.12 17.70 -1.03
C VAL A 347 20.64 17.86 -1.14
N ARG A 348 21.10 18.81 -1.95
CA ARG A 348 22.54 19.09 -2.11
C ARG A 348 23.22 19.40 -0.79
N TYR A 349 22.71 20.38 -0.04
CA TYR A 349 23.35 20.81 1.21
C TYR A 349 23.22 19.78 2.33
N LYS A 350 22.12 19.03 2.41
CA LYS A 350 22.01 17.91 3.38
C LYS A 350 23.04 16.82 3.06
N LEU A 351 23.23 16.46 1.79
CA LEU A 351 24.26 15.50 1.38
C LEU A 351 25.67 16.03 1.64
N GLU A 352 25.95 17.31 1.36
CA GLU A 352 27.23 17.95 1.69
C GLU A 352 27.51 17.87 3.20
N TYR A 353 26.53 18.18 4.05
CA TYR A 353 26.65 18.04 5.51
C TYR A 353 26.94 16.59 5.92
N CYS A 354 26.17 15.63 5.38
CA CYS A 354 26.36 14.21 5.68
C CYS A 354 27.75 13.72 5.28
N ARG A 355 28.32 14.22 4.17
CA ARG A 355 29.69 13.89 3.75
C ARG A 355 30.73 14.45 4.71
N GLU A 356 30.54 15.67 5.21
CA GLU A 356 31.43 16.24 6.23
C GLU A 356 31.37 15.42 7.52
N TYR A 357 30.17 15.08 7.98
CA TYR A 357 29.98 14.25 9.15
C TYR A 357 30.57 12.83 8.95
N PHE A 358 30.40 12.24 7.76
CA PHE A 358 30.96 10.93 7.44
C PHE A 358 32.50 10.92 7.47
N ARG A 359 33.17 12.00 7.06
CA ARG A 359 34.63 12.10 7.20
C ARG A 359 35.09 12.15 8.66
N GLN A 360 34.24 12.65 9.55
CA GLN A 360 34.52 12.76 10.97
C GLN A 360 34.23 11.44 11.71
N GLU A 361 33.03 10.89 11.55
CA GLU A 361 32.51 9.80 12.39
C GLU A 361 32.23 8.50 11.61
N GLY A 362 32.35 8.53 10.28
CA GLY A 362 31.93 7.43 9.41
C GLY A 362 32.64 6.12 9.69
N GLU A 363 33.97 6.13 9.85
CA GLU A 363 34.74 4.92 10.14
C GLU A 363 34.34 4.29 11.48
N ALA A 364 34.11 5.11 12.51
CA ALA A 364 33.67 4.65 13.82
C ALA A 364 32.29 4.00 13.74
N ILE A 365 31.34 4.65 13.04
CA ILE A 365 29.97 4.15 12.87
C ILE A 365 29.95 2.84 12.05
N LEU A 366 30.68 2.78 10.94
CA LEU A 366 30.78 1.57 10.11
C LEU A 366 31.52 0.41 10.81
N SER A 367 32.17 0.67 11.94
CA SER A 367 32.83 -0.34 12.76
C SER A 367 31.95 -0.93 13.86
N THR A 368 30.77 -0.35 14.12
CA THR A 368 29.82 -0.79 15.16
C THR A 368 29.21 -2.16 14.85
N SER A 369 28.78 -2.88 15.89
CA SER A 369 28.04 -4.15 15.75
C SER A 369 26.70 -3.94 15.05
N GLU A 370 26.03 -2.84 15.35
CA GLU A 370 24.71 -2.47 14.86
C GLU A 370 24.75 -2.22 13.36
N TYR A 371 25.77 -1.50 12.86
CA TYR A 371 25.96 -1.33 11.42
C TYR A 371 26.28 -2.66 10.72
N ARG A 372 27.15 -3.49 11.30
CA ARG A 372 27.52 -4.78 10.68
C ARG A 372 26.31 -5.70 10.54
N GLU A 373 25.44 -5.72 11.56
CA GLU A 373 24.19 -6.46 11.52
C GLU A 373 23.24 -5.89 10.45
N PHE A 374 23.05 -4.57 10.43
CA PHE A 374 22.26 -3.90 9.39
C PHE A 374 22.77 -4.24 7.99
N PHE A 375 24.09 -4.13 7.76
CA PHE A 375 24.68 -4.44 6.47
C PHE A 375 24.47 -5.91 6.09
N ALA A 376 24.72 -6.86 7.00
CA ALA A 376 24.52 -8.28 6.75
C ALA A 376 23.06 -8.62 6.38
N GLN A 377 22.09 -7.99 7.05
CA GLN A 377 20.67 -8.18 6.75
C GLN A 377 20.23 -7.54 5.42
N ASN A 378 20.94 -6.51 4.96
CA ASN A 378 20.54 -5.67 3.82
C ASN A 378 21.47 -5.75 2.60
N GLU A 379 22.58 -6.49 2.67
CA GLU A 379 23.64 -6.55 1.63
C GLU A 379 23.06 -6.80 0.24
N SER A 380 22.06 -7.70 0.15
CA SER A 380 21.46 -8.13 -1.11
C SER A 380 20.85 -7.00 -1.95
N TRP A 381 20.35 -5.93 -1.33
CA TRP A 381 19.82 -4.76 -2.04
C TRP A 381 20.71 -3.52 -1.87
N LEU A 382 21.37 -3.39 -0.71
CA LEU A 382 22.18 -2.21 -0.39
C LEU A 382 23.42 -2.09 -1.26
N MET A 383 24.11 -3.21 -1.54
CA MET A 383 25.28 -3.22 -2.41
C MET A 383 24.92 -2.85 -3.87
N PRO A 384 23.91 -3.48 -4.52
CA PRO A 384 23.43 -3.03 -5.83
C PRO A 384 22.96 -1.57 -5.87
N TYR A 385 22.26 -1.09 -4.84
CA TYR A 385 21.83 0.31 -4.77
C TYR A 385 23.02 1.28 -4.73
N ALA A 386 24.03 1.00 -3.91
CA ALA A 386 25.22 1.84 -3.82
C ALA A 386 26.00 1.87 -5.15
N ALA A 387 26.16 0.69 -5.77
CA ALA A 387 26.79 0.58 -7.08
C ALA A 387 26.01 1.33 -8.17
N TYR A 388 24.68 1.20 -8.17
CA TYR A 388 23.81 1.95 -9.07
C TYR A 388 23.99 3.46 -8.93
N CYS A 389 23.97 4.00 -7.71
CA CYS A 389 24.13 5.43 -7.48
C CYS A 389 25.50 5.93 -7.98
N TYR A 390 26.57 5.17 -7.69
CA TYR A 390 27.91 5.46 -8.18
C TYR A 390 28.00 5.45 -9.71
N LEU A 391 27.39 4.46 -10.37
CA LEU A 391 27.37 4.34 -11.83
C LEU A 391 26.52 5.44 -12.48
N ARG A 392 25.33 5.72 -11.95
CA ARG A 392 24.47 6.84 -12.37
C ARG A 392 25.26 8.15 -12.41
N ASP A 393 25.98 8.45 -11.32
CA ASP A 393 26.71 9.71 -11.19
C ASP A 393 27.99 9.72 -12.05
N MET A 394 28.67 8.58 -12.19
CA MET A 394 29.82 8.44 -13.08
C MET A 394 29.45 8.67 -14.55
N TYR A 395 28.36 8.06 -15.01
CA TYR A 395 27.90 8.15 -16.39
C TYR A 395 26.99 9.36 -16.65
N ARG A 396 26.58 10.08 -15.59
CA ARG A 396 25.66 11.23 -15.62
C ARG A 396 24.30 10.92 -16.26
N THR A 397 23.86 9.68 -16.12
CA THR A 397 22.56 9.20 -16.60
C THR A 397 22.12 7.98 -15.79
N SER A 398 20.84 7.90 -15.44
CA SER A 398 20.25 6.70 -14.84
C SER A 398 20.00 5.59 -15.86
N ASP A 399 20.00 5.91 -17.16
CA ASP A 399 19.83 4.93 -18.22
C ASP A 399 21.02 3.98 -18.28
N PHE A 400 20.85 2.83 -17.61
CA PHE A 400 21.86 1.81 -17.49
C PHE A 400 22.28 1.21 -18.84
N THR A 401 21.47 1.33 -19.90
CA THR A 401 21.88 0.89 -21.24
C THR A 401 23.10 1.66 -21.77
N GLN A 402 23.39 2.83 -21.19
CA GLN A 402 24.52 3.68 -21.54
C GLN A 402 25.76 3.43 -20.66
N TRP A 403 25.72 2.51 -19.69
CA TRP A 403 26.81 2.24 -18.73
C TRP A 403 27.88 1.27 -19.24
N LYS A 404 27.99 1.09 -20.57
CA LYS A 404 28.99 0.23 -21.22
C LYS A 404 28.97 -1.19 -20.64
N GLU A 405 30.08 -1.66 -20.07
CA GLU A 405 30.22 -3.00 -19.47
C GLU A 405 29.28 -3.24 -18.27
N ASN A 406 28.77 -2.18 -17.62
CA ASN A 406 27.82 -2.29 -16.51
C ASN A 406 26.35 -2.18 -16.95
N SER A 407 26.09 -2.19 -18.26
CA SER A 407 24.72 -2.11 -18.80
C SER A 407 23.84 -3.31 -18.44
N VAL A 408 24.47 -4.45 -18.18
CA VAL A 408 23.83 -5.65 -17.66
C VAL A 408 24.39 -5.92 -16.27
N PHE A 409 23.50 -6.14 -15.30
CA PHE A 409 23.91 -6.43 -13.93
C PHE A 409 24.67 -7.77 -13.83
N ASP A 410 25.89 -7.73 -13.28
CA ASP A 410 26.64 -8.93 -12.88
C ASP A 410 27.04 -8.85 -11.39
N LYS A 411 26.65 -9.87 -10.62
CA LYS A 411 26.86 -9.88 -9.17
C LYS A 411 28.34 -9.84 -8.77
N ASN A 412 29.23 -10.46 -9.54
CA ASN A 412 30.65 -10.52 -9.20
C ASN A 412 31.36 -9.20 -9.53
N THR A 413 31.08 -8.63 -10.70
CA THR A 413 31.56 -7.29 -11.08
C THR A 413 31.13 -6.23 -10.07
N ILE A 414 29.87 -6.26 -9.61
CA ILE A 414 29.39 -5.32 -8.60
C ILE A 414 30.03 -5.55 -7.23
N ARG A 415 30.27 -6.80 -6.84
CA ARG A 415 31.02 -7.09 -5.61
C ARG A 415 32.46 -6.58 -5.67
N GLU A 416 33.12 -6.72 -6.81
CA GLU A 416 34.47 -6.18 -7.02
C GLU A 416 34.48 -4.64 -6.99
N LEU A 417 33.50 -4.00 -7.65
CA LEU A 417 33.32 -2.56 -7.61
C LEU A 417 33.14 -2.03 -6.18
N CYS A 418 32.40 -2.78 -5.35
CA CYS A 418 32.12 -2.43 -3.96
C CYS A 418 33.20 -2.93 -2.96
N SER A 419 34.32 -3.47 -3.44
CA SER A 419 35.36 -4.02 -2.57
C SER A 419 36.05 -2.96 -1.71
N VAL A 420 36.34 -3.32 -0.46
CA VAL A 420 37.07 -2.45 0.48
C VAL A 420 38.43 -2.10 -0.10
N GLY A 421 38.76 -0.81 -0.14
CA GLY A 421 40.01 -0.30 -0.71
C GLY A 421 40.00 -0.07 -2.22
N GLY A 422 38.92 -0.43 -2.93
CA GLY A 422 38.72 -0.09 -4.34
C GLY A 422 38.50 1.41 -4.58
N LYS A 423 38.68 1.87 -5.83
CA LYS A 423 38.54 3.30 -6.20
C LYS A 423 37.13 3.85 -5.95
N ALA A 424 36.09 3.03 -6.12
CA ALA A 424 34.71 3.42 -5.88
C ALA A 424 34.33 3.38 -4.39
N TYR A 425 35.08 2.64 -3.57
CA TYR A 425 34.71 2.34 -2.19
C TYR A 425 34.45 3.55 -1.30
N PRO A 426 35.17 4.69 -1.41
CA PRO A 426 34.84 5.88 -0.62
C PRO A 426 33.42 6.41 -0.85
N GLU A 427 32.90 6.31 -2.07
CA GLU A 427 31.52 6.71 -2.37
C GLU A 427 30.53 5.62 -1.94
N ILE A 428 30.87 4.36 -2.19
CA ILE A 428 30.04 3.22 -1.79
C ILE A 428 29.84 3.16 -0.27
N SER A 429 30.90 3.36 0.52
CA SER A 429 30.83 3.34 1.98
C SER A 429 30.05 4.53 2.54
N PHE A 430 30.12 5.70 1.90
CA PHE A 430 29.26 6.83 2.23
C PHE A 430 27.77 6.51 2.00
N LEU A 431 27.43 5.83 0.90
CA LEU A 431 26.06 5.42 0.61
C LEU A 431 25.54 4.36 1.61
N TYR A 432 26.39 3.41 2.03
CA TYR A 432 26.05 2.46 3.09
C TYR A 432 25.78 3.15 4.42
N PHE A 433 26.66 4.09 4.80
CA PHE A 433 26.47 4.93 5.97
C PHE A 433 25.15 5.70 5.91
N LEU A 434 24.86 6.35 4.78
CA LEU A 434 23.67 7.17 4.61
C LEU A 434 22.39 6.37 4.79
N GLN A 435 22.30 5.19 4.16
CA GLN A 435 21.14 4.31 4.31
C GLN A 435 21.03 3.71 5.72
N TYR A 436 22.15 3.43 6.39
CA TYR A 436 22.15 2.98 7.78
C TYR A 436 21.60 4.06 8.73
N VAL A 437 22.03 5.31 8.59
CA VAL A 437 21.53 6.43 9.41
C VAL A 437 20.03 6.63 9.17
N LEU A 438 19.60 6.68 7.90
CA LEU A 438 18.19 6.82 7.54
C LEU A 438 17.35 5.68 8.13
N HIS A 439 17.82 4.44 8.03
CA HIS A 439 17.16 3.28 8.64
C HIS A 439 17.01 3.47 10.16
N THR A 440 18.10 3.86 10.84
CA THR A 440 18.12 4.02 12.30
C THR A 440 17.17 5.13 12.76
N GLN A 441 17.21 6.28 12.09
CA GLN A 441 16.32 7.40 12.38
C GLN A 441 14.85 7.02 12.11
N PHE A 442 14.54 6.40 10.97
CA PHE A 442 13.16 6.09 10.63
C PHE A 442 12.59 4.98 11.51
N LYS A 443 13.40 3.96 11.81
CA LYS A 443 13.04 2.92 12.77
C LYS A 443 12.76 3.52 14.15
N GLY A 444 13.59 4.47 14.60
CA GLY A 444 13.37 5.21 15.84
C GLY A 444 12.03 5.96 15.88
N VAL A 445 11.66 6.64 14.79
CA VAL A 445 10.36 7.35 14.69
C VAL A 445 9.20 6.36 14.65
N SER A 446 9.33 5.25 13.92
CA SER A 446 8.33 4.18 13.84
C SER A 446 8.06 3.56 15.21
N ASP A 447 9.11 3.22 15.95
CA ASP A 447 8.98 2.65 17.30
C ASP A 447 8.43 3.69 18.30
N TYR A 448 8.79 4.97 18.14
CA TYR A 448 8.19 6.06 18.91
C TYR A 448 6.67 6.21 18.64
N ALA A 449 6.24 6.12 17.38
CA ALA A 449 4.83 6.15 17.02
C ALA A 449 4.06 4.98 17.64
N ARG A 450 4.57 3.74 17.50
CA ARG A 450 4.00 2.53 18.11
C ARG A 450 3.85 2.65 19.62
N LYS A 451 4.90 3.10 20.31
CA LYS A 451 4.88 3.33 21.77
C LYS A 451 3.77 4.29 22.18
N ASN A 452 3.52 5.31 21.37
CA ASN A 452 2.47 6.31 21.60
C ASN A 452 1.08 5.91 21.07
N GLY A 453 0.91 4.69 20.56
CA GLY A 453 -0.36 4.22 19.99
C GLY A 453 -0.77 4.95 18.71
N ILE A 454 0.22 5.42 17.95
CA ILE A 454 0.03 6.03 16.63
C ILE A 454 0.53 5.06 15.56
N VAL A 455 -0.35 4.73 14.62
CA VAL A 455 -0.02 3.92 13.45
C VAL A 455 0.64 4.80 12.40
N LEU A 456 1.81 4.41 11.91
CA LEU A 456 2.35 4.99 10.67
C LEU A 456 1.85 4.17 9.48
N LYS A 457 1.15 4.86 8.57
CA LYS A 457 0.61 4.32 7.34
C LYS A 457 1.44 4.80 6.14
N GLY A 458 2.14 3.87 5.50
CA GLY A 458 2.90 4.15 4.29
C GLY A 458 2.03 4.27 3.04
N ASP A 459 2.67 4.61 1.93
CA ASP A 459 2.09 4.60 0.59
C ASP A 459 3.05 3.87 -0.35
N LEU A 460 2.51 2.90 -1.10
CA LEU A 460 3.26 1.98 -1.93
C LEU A 460 2.89 2.22 -3.40
N PRO A 461 3.76 2.89 -4.19
CA PRO A 461 3.52 3.11 -5.61
C PRO A 461 3.31 1.81 -6.36
N ILE A 462 2.38 1.78 -7.32
CA ILE A 462 2.18 0.58 -8.15
C ILE A 462 3.43 0.22 -8.94
N GLY A 463 4.18 1.21 -9.44
CA GLY A 463 5.35 1.01 -10.31
C GLY A 463 6.69 1.34 -9.66
N VAL A 464 7.73 1.26 -10.50
CA VAL A 464 9.10 1.75 -10.21
C VAL A 464 9.59 2.56 -11.40
N ASN A 465 10.58 3.42 -11.20
CA ASN A 465 11.23 4.12 -12.30
C ASN A 465 11.74 3.12 -13.36
N ARG A 466 11.59 3.44 -14.65
CA ARG A 466 12.05 2.59 -15.76
C ARG A 466 13.52 2.23 -15.68
N THR A 467 14.32 3.13 -15.13
CA THR A 467 15.75 2.97 -14.98
C THR A 467 16.15 2.62 -13.55
N SER A 468 15.25 2.04 -12.74
CA SER A 468 15.52 1.69 -11.33
C SER A 468 16.58 0.61 -11.16
N VAL A 469 17.08 0.48 -9.92
CA VAL A 469 17.97 -0.61 -9.50
C VAL A 469 17.32 -1.96 -9.78
N GLU A 470 16.02 -2.12 -9.49
CA GLU A 470 15.32 -3.39 -9.69
C GLU A 470 15.12 -3.71 -11.17
N ALA A 471 14.88 -2.73 -12.03
CA ALA A 471 14.81 -2.92 -13.48
C ALA A 471 16.16 -3.32 -14.08
N TRP A 472 17.28 -2.83 -13.51
CA TRP A 472 18.64 -3.20 -13.90
C TRP A 472 19.03 -4.60 -13.39
N MET A 473 18.73 -4.91 -12.13
CA MET A 473 19.14 -6.15 -11.47
C MET A 473 18.25 -7.36 -11.82
N GLU A 474 16.94 -7.14 -11.94
CA GLU A 474 15.94 -8.19 -12.14
C GLU A 474 14.99 -7.88 -13.32
N PRO A 475 15.52 -7.58 -14.53
CA PRO A 475 14.70 -7.14 -15.68
C PRO A 475 13.62 -8.15 -16.08
N LYS A 476 13.79 -9.43 -15.75
CA LYS A 476 12.82 -10.51 -16.02
C LYS A 476 11.43 -10.26 -15.42
N TYR A 477 11.31 -9.42 -14.39
CA TYR A 477 10.03 -9.09 -13.75
C TYR A 477 9.27 -7.95 -14.43
N PHE A 478 9.84 -7.34 -15.47
CA PHE A 478 9.31 -6.14 -16.11
C PHE A 478 9.16 -6.32 -17.61
N ASN A 479 8.08 -5.81 -18.19
CA ASN A 479 7.95 -5.66 -19.64
C ASN A 479 8.43 -4.26 -20.02
N MET A 480 9.65 -4.17 -20.55
CA MET A 480 10.28 -2.89 -20.89
C MET A 480 9.70 -2.24 -22.16
N ASN A 481 8.89 -2.96 -22.93
CA ASN A 481 8.27 -2.43 -24.17
C ASN A 481 6.92 -1.72 -23.93
N GLY A 482 6.36 -1.86 -22.72
CA GLY A 482 5.12 -1.20 -22.31
C GLY A 482 5.37 -0.10 -21.28
N GLN A 483 4.42 0.82 -21.17
CA GLN A 483 4.42 1.91 -20.18
C GLN A 483 3.11 1.87 -19.38
N ALA A 484 3.18 1.83 -18.06
CA ALA A 484 1.99 1.93 -17.22
C ALA A 484 1.40 3.35 -17.29
N GLY A 485 0.07 3.43 -17.24
CA GLY A 485 -0.66 4.68 -17.24
C GLY A 485 -2.09 4.51 -16.75
N ALA A 486 -2.94 5.47 -17.14
CA ALA A 486 -4.38 5.42 -16.93
C ALA A 486 -5.12 5.80 -18.21
N PRO A 487 -6.31 5.20 -18.47
CA PRO A 487 -7.17 5.65 -19.55
C PRO A 487 -7.68 7.07 -19.27
N PRO A 488 -8.32 7.73 -20.26
CA PRO A 488 -8.99 9.00 -20.03
C PRO A 488 -10.01 8.96 -18.89
N ASP A 489 -10.03 10.03 -18.10
CA ASP A 489 -10.96 10.26 -16.99
C ASP A 489 -11.36 11.75 -16.91
N ASP A 490 -12.16 12.12 -15.91
CA ASP A 490 -12.61 13.50 -15.68
C ASP A 490 -11.46 14.49 -15.43
N PHE A 491 -10.26 14.00 -15.08
CA PHE A 491 -9.06 14.81 -14.81
C PHE A 491 -8.13 14.92 -16.02
N SER A 492 -8.10 13.92 -16.91
CA SER A 492 -7.27 13.90 -18.12
C SER A 492 -7.97 13.27 -19.32
N VAL A 493 -8.43 14.11 -20.27
CA VAL A 493 -9.07 13.68 -21.52
C VAL A 493 -8.19 12.82 -22.44
N ASN A 494 -6.87 12.94 -22.32
CA ASN A 494 -5.91 12.16 -23.11
C ASN A 494 -5.34 10.95 -22.34
N GLY A 495 -5.91 10.63 -21.18
CA GLY A 495 -5.35 9.67 -20.24
C GLY A 495 -4.02 10.14 -19.65
N GLN A 496 -3.35 9.26 -18.92
CA GLN A 496 -2.07 9.53 -18.29
C GLN A 496 -1.05 8.46 -18.72
N ASN A 497 0.20 8.88 -18.94
CA ASN A 497 1.31 7.96 -19.15
C ASN A 497 2.36 8.21 -18.07
N TRP A 498 2.49 7.26 -17.14
CA TRP A 498 3.40 7.38 -16.01
C TRP A 498 4.83 6.95 -16.38
N GLY A 499 5.03 6.30 -17.53
CA GLY A 499 6.33 5.90 -18.05
C GLY A 499 6.98 4.69 -17.38
N PHE A 500 6.41 4.19 -16.27
CA PHE A 500 6.87 2.99 -15.56
C PHE A 500 6.75 1.75 -16.46
N PRO A 501 7.66 0.76 -16.35
CA PRO A 501 7.48 -0.51 -17.03
C PRO A 501 6.30 -1.27 -16.39
N THR A 502 5.61 -2.09 -17.19
CA THR A 502 4.57 -2.99 -16.65
C THR A 502 5.19 -4.26 -16.09
N TYR A 503 4.45 -5.00 -15.27
CA TYR A 503 4.97 -6.23 -14.66
C TYR A 503 4.82 -7.45 -15.57
N ASN A 504 5.83 -8.30 -15.56
CA ASN A 504 5.76 -9.66 -16.07
C ASN A 504 5.19 -10.58 -14.98
N TRP A 505 3.86 -10.54 -14.81
CA TRP A 505 3.15 -11.32 -13.80
C TRP A 505 3.38 -12.82 -13.94
N ASP A 506 3.49 -13.34 -15.17
CA ASP A 506 3.76 -14.76 -15.42
C ASP A 506 5.12 -15.20 -14.86
N MET A 507 6.13 -14.32 -14.91
CA MET A 507 7.44 -14.59 -14.31
C MET A 507 7.40 -14.50 -12.77
N MET A 508 6.66 -13.54 -12.23
CA MET A 508 6.48 -13.40 -10.78
C MET A 508 5.70 -14.57 -10.18
N GLU A 509 4.69 -15.08 -10.87
CA GLU A 509 3.89 -16.20 -10.39
C GLU A 509 4.75 -17.47 -10.21
N LYS A 510 5.72 -17.71 -11.12
CA LYS A 510 6.62 -18.87 -11.07
C LYS A 510 7.47 -18.97 -9.80
N ASP A 511 7.73 -17.85 -9.12
CA ASP A 511 8.47 -17.83 -7.86
C ASP A 511 7.61 -17.40 -6.67
N ASN A 512 6.29 -17.53 -6.80
CA ASN A 512 5.29 -17.19 -5.79
C ASN A 512 5.41 -15.71 -5.34
N PHE A 513 5.55 -14.83 -6.33
CA PHE A 513 5.58 -13.37 -6.22
C PHE A 513 6.70 -12.87 -5.31
N SER A 514 7.89 -13.46 -5.40
CA SER A 514 8.98 -13.21 -4.46
C SER A 514 9.39 -11.74 -4.38
N TRP A 515 9.39 -11.04 -5.52
CA TRP A 515 9.72 -9.62 -5.63
C TRP A 515 8.77 -8.74 -4.82
N TRP A 516 7.45 -8.92 -4.99
CA TRP A 516 6.43 -8.19 -4.23
C TRP A 516 6.44 -8.53 -2.73
N LYS A 517 6.65 -9.80 -2.38
CA LYS A 517 6.78 -10.22 -0.96
C LYS A 517 7.98 -9.59 -0.28
N LYS A 518 9.12 -9.41 -0.98
CA LYS A 518 10.28 -8.68 -0.44
C LYS A 518 9.95 -7.19 -0.25
N ARG A 519 9.22 -6.59 -1.21
CA ARG A 519 8.75 -5.22 -1.13
C ARG A 519 7.88 -4.97 0.10
N PHE A 520 6.90 -5.84 0.36
CA PHE A 520 6.05 -5.75 1.55
C PHE A 520 6.86 -5.92 2.84
N ARG A 521 7.70 -6.95 2.91
CA ARG A 521 8.58 -7.17 4.07
C ARG A 521 9.45 -5.96 4.40
N LYS A 522 9.99 -5.26 3.39
CA LYS A 522 10.80 -4.06 3.64
C LYS A 522 9.99 -2.91 4.24
N LEU A 523 8.73 -2.74 3.86
CA LEU A 523 7.85 -1.71 4.44
C LEU A 523 7.55 -1.98 5.91
N GLU A 524 7.49 -3.25 6.34
CA GLU A 524 7.21 -3.64 7.74
C GLU A 524 8.26 -3.12 8.72
N ASP A 525 9.47 -2.79 8.25
CA ASP A 525 10.51 -2.15 9.07
C ASP A 525 9.98 -0.85 9.71
N TYR A 526 9.16 -0.09 8.98
CA TYR A 526 8.79 1.28 9.33
C TYR A 526 7.28 1.50 9.50
N PHE A 527 6.45 0.70 8.86
CA PHE A 527 5.00 0.92 8.81
C PHE A 527 4.23 -0.24 9.43
N ASP A 528 3.01 0.05 9.89
CA ASP A 528 2.06 -0.95 10.39
C ASP A 528 0.80 -1.06 9.52
N SER A 529 0.66 -0.14 8.56
CA SER A 529 -0.36 -0.12 7.53
C SER A 529 0.25 0.49 6.26
N PHE A 530 -0.32 0.18 5.09
CA PHE A 530 0.06 0.87 3.87
C PHE A 530 -1.12 1.00 2.90
N ARG A 531 -1.05 2.01 2.03
CA ARG A 531 -1.86 2.11 0.83
C ARG A 531 -1.12 1.41 -0.32
N ILE A 532 -1.79 0.51 -1.03
CA ILE A 532 -1.40 0.10 -2.37
C ILE A 532 -1.99 1.15 -3.31
N ASP A 533 -1.11 1.98 -3.87
CA ASP A 533 -1.44 2.91 -4.94
C ASP A 533 -1.93 2.12 -6.16
N HIS A 534 -3.01 2.58 -6.78
CA HIS A 534 -3.62 1.97 -7.96
C HIS A 534 -3.77 0.44 -7.84
N ILE A 535 -4.53 -0.03 -6.84
CA ILE A 535 -4.70 -1.48 -6.59
C ILE A 535 -5.30 -2.21 -7.81
N LEU A 536 -5.96 -1.48 -8.69
CA LEU A 536 -6.44 -1.95 -9.98
C LEU A 536 -5.33 -2.63 -10.79
N GLY A 537 -4.06 -2.21 -10.68
CA GLY A 537 -2.90 -2.83 -11.34
C GLY A 537 -2.73 -4.34 -11.09
N PHE A 538 -3.28 -4.86 -9.99
CA PHE A 538 -3.29 -6.31 -9.70
C PHE A 538 -4.41 -7.05 -10.45
N PHE A 539 -5.46 -6.35 -10.86
CA PHE A 539 -6.50 -6.87 -11.75
C PHE A 539 -6.02 -6.73 -13.21
N ARG A 540 -5.66 -5.50 -13.57
CA ARG A 540 -5.24 -5.04 -14.90
C ARG A 540 -4.49 -3.71 -14.79
N ILE A 541 -3.52 -3.48 -15.65
CA ILE A 541 -2.89 -2.16 -15.80
C ILE A 541 -3.22 -1.61 -17.17
N TRP A 542 -3.37 -0.29 -17.29
CA TRP A 542 -3.42 0.37 -18.60
C TRP A 542 -1.99 0.46 -19.15
N GLU A 543 -1.74 -0.25 -20.24
CA GLU A 543 -0.44 -0.33 -20.90
C GLU A 543 -0.45 0.51 -22.18
N VAL A 544 0.40 1.53 -22.18
CA VAL A 544 0.65 2.46 -23.28
C VAL A 544 1.88 1.97 -24.07
N PRO A 545 1.77 1.71 -25.38
CA PRO A 545 2.91 1.33 -26.20
C PRO A 545 4.02 2.41 -26.21
N SER A 546 5.27 2.00 -26.36
CA SER A 546 6.45 2.87 -26.20
C SER A 546 6.50 4.07 -27.16
N GLU A 547 5.87 3.94 -28.33
CA GLU A 547 5.77 4.97 -29.38
C GLU A 547 4.80 6.10 -29.05
N TYR A 548 3.93 5.92 -28.04
CA TYR A 548 3.01 6.93 -27.54
C TYR A 548 3.59 7.69 -26.34
N VAL A 549 3.28 8.98 -26.29
CA VAL A 549 3.61 9.90 -25.20
C VAL A 549 2.39 10.10 -24.30
N GLN A 550 1.20 10.16 -24.88
CA GLN A 550 -0.09 10.28 -24.19
C GLN A 550 -0.69 8.92 -23.83
N GLY A 551 -1.65 8.89 -22.89
CA GLY A 551 -2.30 7.66 -22.43
C GLY A 551 -3.43 7.15 -23.33
N LEU A 552 -3.95 7.96 -24.25
CA LEU A 552 -5.19 7.68 -24.99
C LEU A 552 -5.15 6.36 -25.79
N CYS A 553 -4.04 6.06 -26.46
CA CYS A 553 -3.84 4.84 -27.24
C CYS A 553 -3.16 3.72 -26.45
N GLY A 554 -3.61 3.48 -25.22
CA GLY A 554 -3.25 2.29 -24.45
C GLY A 554 -4.30 1.18 -24.54
N HIS A 555 -4.04 0.08 -23.84
CA HIS A 555 -4.97 -1.04 -23.68
C HIS A 555 -4.84 -1.64 -22.27
N PHE A 556 -5.82 -2.43 -21.82
CA PHE A 556 -5.70 -3.13 -20.55
C PHE A 556 -4.82 -4.38 -20.68
N ASN A 557 -3.93 -4.60 -19.71
CA ASN A 557 -3.08 -5.78 -19.63
C ASN A 557 -3.17 -6.40 -18.21
N PRO A 558 -3.57 -7.68 -18.06
CA PRO A 558 -4.03 -8.55 -19.13
C PRO A 558 -5.43 -8.18 -19.61
N ALA A 559 -5.80 -8.61 -20.82
CA ALA A 559 -7.13 -8.47 -21.40
C ALA A 559 -7.47 -9.69 -22.26
N LEU A 560 -8.72 -9.76 -22.71
CA LEU A 560 -9.26 -10.72 -23.66
C LEU A 560 -9.52 -9.97 -24.98
N PRO A 561 -8.49 -9.74 -25.82
CA PRO A 561 -8.65 -8.98 -27.06
C PRO A 561 -9.59 -9.70 -28.05
N LEU A 562 -10.07 -8.97 -29.05
CA LEU A 562 -11.05 -9.43 -30.04
C LEU A 562 -10.39 -9.89 -31.32
N THR A 563 -10.84 -11.01 -31.88
CA THR A 563 -10.54 -11.41 -33.25
C THR A 563 -11.37 -10.60 -34.26
N PRO A 564 -10.95 -10.47 -35.54
CA PRO A 564 -11.76 -9.86 -36.59
C PRO A 564 -13.17 -10.46 -36.68
N ASN A 565 -13.28 -11.80 -36.59
CA ASN A 565 -14.57 -12.49 -36.64
C ASN A 565 -15.50 -12.08 -35.48
N GLU A 566 -14.97 -11.89 -34.27
CA GLU A 566 -15.78 -11.40 -33.14
C GLU A 566 -16.25 -9.97 -33.38
N ILE A 567 -15.42 -9.11 -33.99
CA ILE A 567 -15.80 -7.73 -34.32
C ILE A 567 -16.93 -7.72 -35.36
N GLU A 568 -16.80 -8.52 -36.41
CA GLU A 568 -17.82 -8.64 -37.47
C GLU A 568 -19.16 -9.18 -36.95
N GLN A 569 -19.16 -10.03 -35.91
CA GLN A 569 -20.39 -10.52 -35.28
C GLN A 569 -21.23 -9.42 -34.61
N TYR A 570 -20.64 -8.28 -34.25
CA TYR A 570 -21.40 -7.11 -33.78
C TYR A 570 -22.03 -6.31 -34.93
N GLY A 571 -21.73 -6.66 -36.19
CA GLY A 571 -22.22 -5.97 -37.38
C GLY A 571 -21.31 -4.86 -37.90
N LEU A 572 -20.05 -4.82 -37.46
CA LEU A 572 -19.04 -3.86 -37.91
C LEU A 572 -18.10 -4.51 -38.94
N ASP A 573 -18.06 -4.01 -40.17
CA ASP A 573 -17.13 -4.49 -41.20
C ASP A 573 -15.67 -4.17 -40.82
N PHE A 574 -14.86 -5.21 -40.58
CA PHE A 574 -13.51 -5.03 -40.06
C PHE A 574 -12.49 -4.82 -41.18
N ASN A 575 -12.33 -3.55 -41.60
CA ASN A 575 -11.22 -3.15 -42.45
C ASN A 575 -10.02 -2.73 -41.59
N GLU A 576 -9.09 -3.65 -41.36
CA GLU A 576 -7.91 -3.44 -40.51
C GLU A 576 -7.14 -2.16 -40.88
N ALA A 577 -6.77 -1.99 -42.16
CA ALA A 577 -5.99 -0.84 -42.62
C ALA A 577 -6.68 0.49 -42.30
N ARG A 578 -8.01 0.57 -42.44
CA ARG A 578 -8.81 1.74 -42.08
C ARG A 578 -8.91 1.91 -40.56
N LEU A 579 -9.09 0.84 -39.80
CA LEU A 579 -9.47 0.96 -38.40
C LEU A 579 -8.28 1.03 -37.43
N THR A 580 -7.09 0.61 -37.85
CA THR A 580 -5.88 0.55 -37.00
C THR A 580 -4.76 1.48 -37.44
N THR A 581 -4.89 2.17 -38.58
CA THR A 581 -3.86 3.10 -39.07
C THR A 581 -4.28 4.55 -38.81
N PRO A 582 -3.45 5.37 -38.13
CA PRO A 582 -3.77 6.78 -37.92
C PRO A 582 -3.95 7.54 -39.22
N HIS A 583 -5.13 8.12 -39.43
CA HIS A 583 -5.44 8.94 -40.60
C HIS A 583 -6.56 9.95 -40.29
N ILE A 584 -6.64 11.02 -41.08
CA ILE A 584 -7.64 12.07 -40.88
C ILE A 584 -8.21 12.55 -42.22
N ASN A 585 -9.52 12.80 -42.24
CA ASN A 585 -10.19 13.44 -43.37
C ASN A 585 -9.82 14.93 -43.43
N ARG A 586 -9.58 15.44 -44.64
CA ARG A 586 -9.20 16.84 -44.91
C ARG A 586 -10.15 17.83 -44.24
N GLU A 587 -11.44 17.50 -44.16
CA GLU A 587 -12.46 18.39 -43.62
C GLU A 587 -12.24 18.78 -42.15
N PHE A 588 -11.56 17.93 -41.37
CA PHE A 588 -11.29 18.18 -39.94
C PHE A 588 -9.96 18.90 -39.68
N LEU A 589 -9.08 19.01 -40.68
CA LEU A 589 -7.78 19.67 -40.51
C LEU A 589 -7.87 21.15 -40.09
N PRO A 590 -8.86 21.95 -40.53
CA PRO A 590 -9.05 23.31 -40.04
C PRO A 590 -9.36 23.39 -38.54
N GLU A 591 -10.06 22.39 -37.96
CA GLU A 591 -10.35 22.34 -36.53
C GLU A 591 -9.05 22.21 -35.71
N LEU A 592 -8.09 21.42 -36.20
CA LEU A 592 -6.80 21.21 -35.53
C LEU A 592 -5.83 22.38 -35.72
N PHE A 593 -5.67 22.86 -36.96
CA PHE A 593 -4.56 23.74 -37.32
C PHE A 593 -4.96 25.18 -37.66
N GLY A 594 -6.25 25.47 -37.87
CA GLY A 594 -6.71 26.80 -38.26
C GLY A 594 -6.00 27.30 -39.52
N ASP A 595 -5.44 28.51 -39.47
CA ASP A 595 -4.76 29.14 -40.61
C ASP A 595 -3.49 28.38 -41.06
N GLN A 596 -2.97 27.46 -40.24
CA GLN A 596 -1.76 26.69 -40.54
C GLN A 596 -2.03 25.39 -41.32
N THR A 597 -3.29 25.11 -41.67
CA THR A 597 -3.68 23.82 -42.29
C THR A 597 -2.87 23.49 -43.55
N GLU A 598 -2.74 24.40 -44.51
CA GLU A 598 -2.04 24.09 -45.78
C GLU A 598 -0.52 23.90 -45.58
N GLU A 599 0.08 24.64 -44.64
CA GLU A 599 1.49 24.45 -44.25
C GLU A 599 1.69 23.05 -43.67
N VAL A 600 0.82 22.63 -42.74
CA VAL A 600 0.89 21.32 -42.10
C VAL A 600 0.68 20.20 -43.11
N ILE A 601 -0.25 20.37 -44.06
CA ILE A 601 -0.45 19.42 -45.16
C ILE A 601 0.85 19.25 -45.97
N GLY A 602 1.47 20.36 -46.38
CA GLY A 602 2.71 20.32 -47.17
C GLY A 602 3.90 19.74 -46.41
N ALA A 603 4.02 20.08 -45.13
CA ALA A 603 5.19 19.75 -44.32
C ALA A 603 5.12 18.34 -43.71
N PHE A 604 4.00 17.97 -43.08
CA PHE A 604 3.91 16.81 -42.17
C PHE A 604 3.00 15.68 -42.68
N LEU A 605 2.11 15.94 -43.64
CA LEU A 605 1.11 14.97 -44.07
C LEU A 605 1.39 14.41 -45.48
N ALA A 606 1.00 13.15 -45.70
CA ALA A 606 0.97 12.51 -47.00
C ALA A 606 -0.47 12.12 -47.34
N GLN A 607 -0.91 12.40 -48.57
CA GLN A 607 -2.25 12.05 -49.01
C GLN A 607 -2.36 10.54 -49.21
N SER A 608 -3.28 9.88 -48.48
CA SER A 608 -3.52 8.44 -48.56
C SER A 608 -4.71 8.09 -49.46
N SER A 609 -5.67 9.00 -49.60
CA SER A 609 -6.80 8.89 -50.54
C SER A 609 -7.28 10.27 -50.97
N SER A 610 -8.33 10.34 -51.80
CA SER A 610 -8.88 11.63 -52.27
C SER A 610 -9.30 12.56 -51.13
N ARG A 611 -9.66 12.03 -49.95
CA ARG A 611 -10.11 12.82 -48.79
C ARG A 611 -9.24 12.67 -47.55
N HIS A 612 -8.33 11.70 -47.49
CA HIS A 612 -7.60 11.38 -46.25
C HIS A 612 -6.11 11.64 -46.35
N PHE A 613 -5.53 11.96 -45.19
CA PHE A 613 -4.12 12.16 -44.97
C PHE A 613 -3.60 11.26 -43.85
N VAL A 614 -2.34 10.85 -43.97
CA VAL A 614 -1.55 10.16 -42.94
C VAL A 614 -0.34 11.01 -42.57
N LEU A 615 0.26 10.76 -41.42
CA LEU A 615 1.52 11.38 -41.02
C LEU A 615 2.67 10.87 -41.90
N LYS A 616 3.63 11.74 -42.26
CA LYS A 616 4.84 11.34 -42.97
C LYS A 616 5.77 10.52 -42.07
N PRO A 617 6.63 9.64 -42.64
CA PRO A 617 7.47 8.71 -41.87
C PRO A 617 8.39 9.30 -40.79
N PHE A 618 8.78 10.58 -40.91
CA PHE A 618 9.63 11.24 -39.92
C PHE A 618 8.86 11.76 -38.70
N CYS A 619 7.51 11.70 -38.71
CA CYS A 619 6.63 12.22 -37.66
C CYS A 619 5.38 11.34 -37.44
N ASP A 620 5.43 10.07 -37.85
CA ASP A 620 4.32 9.11 -37.81
C ASP A 620 4.07 8.47 -36.42
N THR A 621 4.86 8.84 -35.41
CA THR A 621 4.63 8.45 -34.01
C THR A 621 4.68 9.67 -33.11
N GLN A 622 4.00 9.60 -31.96
CA GLN A 622 4.05 10.68 -30.99
C GLN A 622 5.47 10.93 -30.48
N ARG A 623 6.30 9.89 -30.30
CA ARG A 623 7.71 10.07 -29.91
C ARG A 623 8.52 10.86 -30.96
N LYS A 624 8.32 10.61 -32.25
CA LYS A 624 8.97 11.37 -33.32
C LYS A 624 8.50 12.82 -33.35
N VAL A 625 7.19 13.05 -33.16
CA VAL A 625 6.62 14.41 -33.04
C VAL A 625 7.19 15.12 -31.80
N GLU A 626 7.27 14.47 -30.64
CA GLU A 626 7.85 15.05 -29.42
C GLU A 626 9.30 15.50 -29.66
N ALA A 627 10.12 14.65 -30.28
CA ALA A 627 11.51 14.98 -30.61
C ALA A 627 11.63 16.15 -31.59
N LEU A 628 10.75 16.22 -32.60
CA LEU A 628 10.74 17.28 -33.62
C LEU A 628 10.40 18.67 -33.03
N PHE A 629 9.62 18.70 -31.95
CA PHE A 629 9.18 19.93 -31.29
C PHE A 629 9.89 20.18 -29.95
N ALA A 630 10.94 19.41 -29.63
CA ALA A 630 11.71 19.58 -28.40
C ALA A 630 12.27 21.02 -28.29
N GLY A 631 12.08 21.65 -27.13
CA GLY A 631 12.54 23.02 -26.85
C GLY A 631 11.73 24.14 -27.51
N LYS A 632 10.73 23.83 -28.35
CA LYS A 632 9.85 24.84 -28.95
C LYS A 632 8.71 25.19 -27.99
N THR A 633 8.51 26.48 -27.77
CA THR A 633 7.53 27.01 -26.79
C THR A 633 6.56 28.03 -27.39
N ASP A 634 6.71 28.37 -28.67
CA ASP A 634 5.80 29.26 -29.37
C ASP A 634 4.43 28.60 -29.63
N GLU A 635 3.37 29.41 -29.62
CA GLU A 635 1.98 28.95 -29.71
C GLU A 635 1.71 28.15 -31.00
N ALA A 636 2.29 28.59 -32.11
CA ALA A 636 2.17 27.93 -33.41
C ALA A 636 2.76 26.51 -33.38
N SER A 637 3.99 26.36 -32.89
CA SER A 637 4.63 25.05 -32.73
C SER A 637 3.87 24.15 -31.77
N LEU A 638 3.38 24.68 -30.66
CA LEU A 638 2.57 23.93 -29.69
C LEU A 638 1.23 23.47 -30.29
N ARG A 639 0.58 24.32 -31.09
CA ARG A 639 -0.65 23.96 -31.81
C ARG A 639 -0.40 22.86 -32.84
N ILE A 640 0.65 22.99 -33.66
CA ILE A 640 1.00 21.95 -34.64
C ILE A 640 1.31 20.64 -33.92
N LYS A 641 2.15 20.65 -32.89
CA LYS A 641 2.46 19.46 -32.08
C LYS A 641 1.19 18.77 -31.57
N LYS A 642 0.27 19.54 -30.99
CA LYS A 642 -0.99 19.03 -30.43
C LYS A 642 -1.91 18.45 -31.52
N GLY A 643 -1.98 19.09 -32.69
CA GLY A 643 -2.74 18.59 -33.84
C GLY A 643 -2.13 17.32 -34.45
N LEU A 644 -0.80 17.22 -34.55
CA LEU A 644 -0.13 15.99 -35.00
C LEU A 644 -0.33 14.83 -34.02
N PHE A 645 -0.33 15.08 -32.72
CA PHE A 645 -0.74 14.09 -31.71
C PHE A 645 -2.19 13.66 -31.88
N ALA A 646 -3.11 14.60 -32.14
CA ALA A 646 -4.50 14.26 -32.41
C ALA A 646 -4.62 13.30 -33.61
N ILE A 647 -3.94 13.58 -34.73
CA ILE A 647 -3.92 12.69 -35.90
C ILE A 647 -3.33 11.31 -35.54
N ALA A 648 -2.22 11.28 -34.78
CA ALA A 648 -1.61 10.02 -34.34
C ALA A 648 -2.53 9.15 -33.46
N ASN A 649 -3.56 9.75 -32.87
CA ASN A 649 -4.56 9.04 -32.06
C ASN A 649 -5.78 8.55 -32.86
N GLU A 650 -5.93 8.94 -34.14
CA GLU A 650 -7.11 8.65 -34.96
C GLU A 650 -7.14 7.20 -35.48
N VAL A 651 -7.39 6.28 -34.55
CA VAL A 651 -7.67 4.86 -34.77
C VAL A 651 -8.94 4.47 -34.01
N LEU A 652 -9.61 3.41 -34.45
CA LEU A 652 -10.72 2.80 -33.68
C LEU A 652 -10.30 1.52 -32.95
N PHE A 653 -9.25 0.86 -33.44
CA PHE A 653 -8.69 -0.35 -32.83
C PHE A 653 -7.16 -0.26 -32.73
N LEU A 654 -6.62 -0.83 -31.67
CA LEU A 654 -5.20 -1.05 -31.43
C LEU A 654 -4.90 -2.54 -31.58
N ARG A 655 -3.79 -2.91 -32.23
CA ARG A 655 -3.37 -4.30 -32.31
C ARG A 655 -2.82 -4.76 -30.96
N ASP A 656 -3.15 -5.97 -30.54
CA ASP A 656 -2.58 -6.55 -29.32
C ASP A 656 -1.08 -6.85 -29.51
N PRO A 657 -0.20 -6.44 -28.57
CA PRO A 657 1.24 -6.63 -28.70
C PRO A 657 1.72 -8.08 -28.51
N ARG A 658 0.89 -8.95 -27.91
CA ARG A 658 1.22 -10.37 -27.64
C ARG A 658 0.53 -11.33 -28.61
N GLU A 659 -0.67 -10.96 -29.08
CA GLU A 659 -1.50 -11.72 -30.02
C GLU A 659 -1.81 -10.85 -31.26
N PRO A 660 -0.88 -10.77 -32.25
CA PRO A 660 -0.98 -9.81 -33.35
C PRO A 660 -2.25 -9.91 -34.22
N ASP A 661 -2.94 -11.05 -34.19
CA ASP A 661 -4.19 -11.30 -34.91
C ASP A 661 -5.44 -10.82 -34.14
N LYS A 662 -5.26 -10.15 -32.99
CA LYS A 662 -6.34 -9.64 -32.15
C LYS A 662 -6.19 -8.15 -31.86
N PHE A 663 -7.31 -7.53 -31.47
CA PHE A 663 -7.46 -6.08 -31.38
C PHE A 663 -8.18 -5.63 -30.11
N HIS A 664 -7.82 -4.44 -29.65
CA HIS A 664 -8.48 -3.70 -28.58
C HIS A 664 -9.22 -2.51 -29.16
N PRO A 665 -10.50 -2.28 -28.84
CA PRO A 665 -11.15 -1.02 -29.19
C PRO A 665 -10.46 0.14 -28.49
N ARG A 666 -10.29 1.28 -29.17
CA ARG A 666 -9.73 2.50 -28.55
C ARG A 666 -10.71 3.02 -27.51
N ILE A 667 -10.22 3.32 -26.31
CA ILE A 667 -11.04 4.00 -25.29
C ILE A 667 -11.49 5.37 -25.80
N SER A 668 -12.70 5.80 -25.43
CA SER A 668 -13.30 7.07 -25.88
C SER A 668 -13.32 7.24 -27.41
N ALA A 669 -13.47 6.14 -28.16
CA ALA A 669 -13.58 6.16 -29.62
C ALA A 669 -14.73 7.04 -30.13
N SER A 670 -15.84 7.18 -29.39
CA SER A 670 -16.94 8.06 -29.77
C SER A 670 -16.55 9.55 -29.89
N GLN A 671 -15.38 9.93 -29.36
CA GLN A 671 -14.83 11.29 -29.45
C GLN A 671 -13.87 11.50 -30.64
N SER A 672 -13.48 10.46 -31.40
CA SER A 672 -12.61 10.66 -32.59
C SER A 672 -13.35 11.25 -33.78
N TYR A 673 -12.56 11.82 -34.68
CA TYR A 673 -13.00 12.13 -36.03
C TYR A 673 -13.32 10.87 -36.83
N LEU A 674 -12.50 9.81 -36.71
CA LEU A 674 -12.73 8.55 -37.43
C LEU A 674 -14.08 7.89 -37.08
N TYR A 675 -14.57 8.04 -35.85
CA TYR A 675 -15.89 7.54 -35.44
C TYR A 675 -17.04 8.35 -36.07
N ARG A 676 -16.86 9.66 -36.30
CA ARG A 676 -17.87 10.52 -36.97
C ARG A 676 -18.08 10.13 -38.44
N GLU A 677 -17.10 9.47 -39.05
CA GLU A 677 -17.17 8.99 -40.43
C GLU A 677 -17.84 7.60 -40.58
N LEU A 678 -18.14 6.94 -39.46
CA LEU A 678 -18.89 5.68 -39.47
C LEU A 678 -20.36 5.90 -39.83
N SER A 679 -20.98 4.90 -40.45
CA SER A 679 -22.43 4.90 -40.65
C SER A 679 -23.14 4.77 -39.30
N ALA A 680 -24.41 5.18 -39.20
CA ALA A 680 -25.18 5.01 -37.97
C ALA A 680 -25.27 3.54 -37.51
N SER A 681 -25.26 2.58 -38.45
CA SER A 681 -25.23 1.15 -38.14
C SER A 681 -23.88 0.73 -37.55
N ASP A 682 -22.77 1.21 -38.12
CA ASP A 682 -21.42 0.91 -37.63
C ASP A 682 -21.15 1.56 -36.27
N GLN A 683 -21.65 2.79 -36.04
CA GLN A 683 -21.60 3.46 -34.75
C GLN A 683 -22.32 2.64 -33.67
N TYR A 684 -23.55 2.20 -33.98
CA TYR A 684 -24.30 1.34 -33.06
C TYR A 684 -23.58 0.01 -32.77
N ALA A 685 -23.06 -0.65 -33.81
CA ALA A 685 -22.29 -1.90 -33.66
C ALA A 685 -21.04 -1.69 -32.79
N PHE A 686 -20.28 -0.63 -33.06
CA PHE A 686 -19.08 -0.28 -32.29
C PHE A 686 -19.43 0.02 -30.83
N ASP A 687 -20.50 0.77 -30.56
CA ASP A 687 -20.90 1.10 -29.19
C ASP A 687 -21.28 -0.15 -28.39
N GLN A 688 -22.03 -1.09 -28.98
CA GLN A 688 -22.36 -2.37 -28.32
C GLN A 688 -21.10 -3.18 -27.99
N LEU A 689 -20.17 -3.26 -28.95
CA LEU A 689 -18.87 -3.91 -28.76
C LEU A 689 -18.06 -3.23 -27.66
N TYR A 690 -17.98 -1.90 -27.69
CA TYR A 690 -17.26 -1.08 -26.71
C TYR A 690 -17.77 -1.32 -25.29
N TRP A 691 -19.09 -1.25 -25.11
CA TRP A 691 -19.72 -1.47 -23.80
C TRP A 691 -19.47 -2.88 -23.28
N ASN A 692 -19.62 -3.89 -24.14
CA ASN A 692 -19.30 -5.27 -23.76
C ASN A 692 -17.82 -5.43 -23.37
N PHE A 693 -16.91 -4.91 -24.19
CA PHE A 693 -15.47 -5.07 -24.01
C PHE A 693 -14.99 -4.43 -22.70
N PHE A 694 -15.35 -3.18 -22.44
CA PHE A 694 -14.82 -2.44 -21.29
C PHE A 694 -15.51 -2.74 -19.95
N TYR A 695 -16.79 -3.16 -19.96
CA TYR A 695 -17.59 -3.26 -18.73
C TYR A 695 -18.09 -4.67 -18.39
N HIS A 696 -17.99 -5.64 -19.30
CA HIS A 696 -18.52 -6.99 -19.06
C HIS A 696 -17.53 -8.12 -19.37
N ARG A 697 -16.89 -8.11 -20.54
CA ARG A 697 -16.08 -9.22 -21.08
C ARG A 697 -15.01 -9.75 -20.11
N HIS A 698 -14.46 -8.86 -19.29
CA HIS A 698 -13.28 -9.15 -18.49
C HIS A 698 -13.55 -9.37 -16.99
N ASN A 699 -14.78 -9.18 -16.50
CA ASN A 699 -15.04 -9.08 -15.05
C ASN A 699 -14.54 -10.31 -14.28
N GLU A 700 -14.89 -11.54 -14.72
CA GLU A 700 -14.44 -12.78 -14.09
C GLU A 700 -12.96 -13.08 -14.36
N PHE A 701 -12.45 -12.70 -15.54
CA PHE A 701 -11.04 -12.89 -15.87
C PHE A 701 -10.14 -12.05 -14.95
N TRP A 702 -10.40 -10.75 -14.83
CA TRP A 702 -9.65 -9.86 -13.94
C TRP A 702 -9.82 -10.21 -12.48
N LYS A 703 -11.00 -10.71 -12.08
CA LYS A 703 -11.24 -11.25 -10.74
C LYS A 703 -10.29 -12.40 -10.42
N ALA A 704 -10.16 -13.37 -11.32
CA ALA A 704 -9.25 -14.49 -11.15
C ALA A 704 -7.78 -14.05 -11.08
N GLN A 705 -7.38 -13.10 -11.94
CA GLN A 705 -6.03 -12.52 -11.91
C GLN A 705 -5.74 -11.84 -10.56
N ALA A 706 -6.69 -11.07 -10.04
CA ALA A 706 -6.53 -10.38 -8.77
C ALA A 706 -6.46 -11.36 -7.59
N PHE A 707 -7.28 -12.41 -7.54
CA PHE A 707 -7.15 -13.44 -6.49
C PHE A 707 -5.80 -14.16 -6.55
N ASN A 708 -5.33 -14.51 -7.74
CA ASN A 708 -4.05 -15.19 -7.90
C ASN A 708 -2.88 -14.35 -7.38
N ARG A 709 -2.93 -13.03 -7.59
CA ARG A 709 -1.86 -12.11 -7.21
C ARG A 709 -2.01 -11.59 -5.78
N LEU A 710 -3.18 -11.10 -5.39
CA LEU A 710 -3.38 -10.42 -4.10
C LEU A 710 -3.46 -11.39 -2.92
N THR A 711 -4.02 -12.60 -3.08
CA THR A 711 -4.13 -13.57 -1.97
C THR A 711 -2.76 -13.88 -1.35
N PRO A 712 -1.76 -14.39 -2.10
CA PRO A 712 -0.45 -14.69 -1.52
C PRO A 712 0.34 -13.47 -1.06
N LEU A 713 -0.01 -12.27 -1.55
CA LEU A 713 0.66 -11.02 -1.17
C LEU A 713 0.10 -10.46 0.14
N VAL A 714 -1.22 -10.35 0.27
CA VAL A 714 -1.88 -9.93 1.52
C VAL A 714 -1.55 -10.93 2.64
N GLY A 715 -1.49 -12.22 2.34
CA GLY A 715 -1.06 -13.26 3.27
C GLY A 715 0.39 -13.17 3.74
N SER A 716 1.25 -12.48 2.99
CA SER A 716 2.69 -12.39 3.28
C SER A 716 3.08 -11.28 4.25
N THR A 717 2.13 -10.45 4.68
CA THR A 717 2.37 -9.30 5.55
C THR A 717 1.40 -9.28 6.72
N ASN A 718 1.88 -8.80 7.86
CA ASN A 718 1.02 -8.53 9.01
C ASN A 718 0.46 -7.10 9.01
N MET A 719 0.83 -6.23 8.06
CA MET A 719 0.34 -4.85 8.03
C MET A 719 -1.13 -4.78 7.62
N LEU A 720 -1.82 -3.71 8.05
CA LEU A 720 -3.16 -3.40 7.56
C LEU A 720 -3.10 -2.90 6.11
N VAL A 721 -3.63 -3.67 5.18
CA VAL A 721 -3.62 -3.36 3.74
C VAL A 721 -4.82 -2.49 3.36
N CYS A 722 -4.54 -1.31 2.79
CA CYS A 722 -5.53 -0.44 2.18
C CYS A 722 -5.25 -0.38 0.67
N GLY A 723 -6.27 -0.44 -0.17
CA GLY A 723 -6.15 -0.25 -1.61
C GLY A 723 -6.72 1.11 -2.01
N GLU A 724 -6.05 1.80 -2.92
CA GLU A 724 -6.71 2.87 -3.66
C GLU A 724 -7.38 2.30 -4.90
N ASP A 725 -8.71 2.32 -4.87
CA ASP A 725 -9.62 1.77 -5.85
C ASP A 725 -10.46 2.89 -6.49
N LEU A 726 -9.80 3.92 -7.05
CA LEU A 726 -10.46 5.00 -7.79
C LEU A 726 -10.37 4.79 -9.31
N GLY A 727 -11.13 5.59 -10.06
CA GLY A 727 -11.13 5.60 -11.53
C GLY A 727 -12.12 4.61 -12.14
N MET A 728 -11.74 3.97 -13.25
CA MET A 728 -12.58 2.99 -13.94
C MET A 728 -12.51 1.62 -13.25
N ILE A 729 -13.35 1.44 -12.22
CA ILE A 729 -13.37 0.28 -11.33
C ILE A 729 -14.21 -0.86 -11.95
N PRO A 730 -13.63 -2.04 -12.24
CA PRO A 730 -14.40 -3.22 -12.61
C PRO A 730 -15.36 -3.68 -11.50
N GLU A 731 -16.51 -4.24 -11.87
CA GLU A 731 -17.50 -4.76 -10.90
C GLU A 731 -16.94 -5.82 -9.95
N SER A 732 -15.85 -6.50 -10.34
CA SER A 732 -15.20 -7.53 -9.52
C SER A 732 -14.32 -6.98 -8.40
N VAL A 733 -13.92 -5.70 -8.44
CA VAL A 733 -12.99 -5.12 -7.44
C VAL A 733 -13.57 -5.14 -6.03
N PRO A 734 -14.82 -4.66 -5.78
CA PRO A 734 -15.38 -4.66 -4.43
C PRO A 734 -15.48 -6.07 -3.82
N ASP A 735 -15.83 -7.10 -4.62
CA ASP A 735 -15.91 -8.50 -4.15
C ASP A 735 -14.54 -9.03 -3.72
N VAL A 736 -13.51 -8.81 -4.55
CA VAL A 736 -12.13 -9.24 -4.22
C VAL A 736 -11.61 -8.52 -2.98
N MET A 737 -11.75 -7.19 -2.92
CA MET A 737 -11.31 -6.41 -1.76
C MET A 737 -12.04 -6.82 -0.48
N ASN A 738 -13.36 -7.06 -0.54
CA ASN A 738 -14.13 -7.53 0.60
C ASN A 738 -13.68 -8.91 1.08
N LYS A 739 -13.56 -9.89 0.17
CA LYS A 739 -13.09 -11.24 0.48
C LYS A 739 -11.68 -11.26 1.06
N LEU A 740 -10.80 -10.40 0.53
CA LEU A 740 -9.43 -10.24 1.02
C LEU A 740 -9.32 -9.23 2.18
N GLN A 741 -10.44 -8.66 2.64
CA GLN A 741 -10.52 -7.62 3.68
C GLN A 741 -9.51 -6.48 3.49
N ILE A 742 -9.26 -6.09 2.24
CA ILE A 742 -8.46 -4.94 1.88
C ILE A 742 -9.33 -3.70 2.02
N PHE A 743 -8.83 -2.67 2.71
CA PHE A 743 -9.62 -1.48 2.98
C PHE A 743 -9.76 -0.65 1.72
N SER A 744 -10.99 -0.30 1.40
CA SER A 744 -11.35 0.52 0.24
C SER A 744 -11.16 2.01 0.53
N LEU A 745 -10.83 2.83 -0.46
CA LEU A 745 -10.71 4.29 -0.31
C LEU A 745 -12.02 4.97 -0.68
N GLU A 746 -12.56 5.80 0.22
CA GLU A 746 -13.83 6.49 0.05
C GLU A 746 -13.65 8.01 0.09
N ILE A 747 -14.10 8.68 -0.97
CA ILE A 747 -13.97 10.13 -1.15
C ILE A 747 -15.35 10.70 -1.47
N GLU A 748 -15.80 11.69 -0.72
CA GLU A 748 -17.17 12.23 -0.84
C GLU A 748 -17.47 12.76 -2.25
N ARG A 749 -16.52 13.48 -2.83
CA ARG A 749 -16.69 14.11 -4.15
C ARG A 749 -16.30 13.23 -5.35
N MET A 750 -15.97 11.95 -5.10
CA MET A 750 -15.63 10.97 -6.14
C MET A 750 -16.39 9.66 -5.86
N PRO A 751 -17.73 9.64 -6.03
CA PRO A 751 -18.52 8.44 -5.78
C PRO A 751 -18.21 7.33 -6.77
N LYS A 752 -18.22 6.09 -6.27
CA LYS A 752 -18.00 4.87 -7.08
C LYS A 752 -19.20 4.51 -7.96
N THR A 753 -20.33 5.18 -7.75
CA THR A 753 -21.58 4.95 -8.48
C THR A 753 -21.85 6.12 -9.43
N PRO A 754 -21.85 5.92 -10.76
CA PRO A 754 -21.98 6.99 -11.75
C PRO A 754 -23.25 7.84 -11.62
N GLN A 755 -24.29 7.32 -10.97
CA GLN A 755 -25.58 8.00 -10.80
C GLN A 755 -25.58 9.04 -9.65
N ARG A 756 -24.49 9.13 -8.87
CA ARG A 756 -24.38 10.07 -7.75
C ARG A 756 -23.32 11.12 -8.04
N GLU A 757 -23.58 12.36 -7.65
CA GLU A 757 -22.61 13.45 -7.71
C GLU A 757 -21.70 13.48 -6.46
N PHE A 758 -22.24 13.06 -5.31
CA PHE A 758 -21.54 12.95 -4.03
C PHE A 758 -21.84 11.60 -3.38
N SER A 759 -20.84 11.01 -2.74
CA SER A 759 -20.95 9.78 -1.97
C SER A 759 -21.83 9.98 -0.74
N ASP A 760 -22.58 8.95 -0.39
CA ASP A 760 -23.38 8.94 0.83
C ASP A 760 -22.53 8.48 2.01
N LEU A 761 -22.07 9.47 2.78
CA LEU A 761 -21.18 9.27 3.92
C LEU A 761 -21.77 8.35 5.01
N TYR A 762 -23.10 8.22 5.09
CA TYR A 762 -23.75 7.36 6.09
C TYR A 762 -23.63 5.87 5.76
N ASN A 763 -23.54 5.52 4.47
CA ASN A 763 -23.58 4.14 3.98
C ASN A 763 -22.22 3.65 3.48
N LEU A 764 -21.13 4.31 3.86
CA LEU A 764 -19.78 3.85 3.52
C LEU A 764 -19.48 2.48 4.17
N PRO A 765 -18.76 1.58 3.48
CA PRO A 765 -18.39 0.28 4.04
C PRO A 765 -17.48 0.45 5.25
N TYR A 766 -17.65 -0.38 6.29
CA TYR A 766 -16.84 -0.29 7.51
C TYR A 766 -15.34 -0.51 7.26
N HIS A 767 -14.97 -1.50 6.44
CA HIS A 767 -13.57 -1.75 6.04
C HIS A 767 -13.12 -0.77 4.94
N SER A 768 -13.03 0.50 5.31
CA SER A 768 -12.60 1.57 4.41
C SER A 768 -11.83 2.68 5.11
N VAL A 769 -11.17 3.47 4.27
CA VAL A 769 -10.53 4.74 4.61
C VAL A 769 -11.38 5.86 3.99
N CYS A 770 -12.04 6.65 4.82
CA CYS A 770 -12.71 7.87 4.39
C CYS A 770 -11.74 9.06 4.43
N THR A 771 -11.72 9.86 3.38
CA THR A 771 -10.93 11.09 3.30
C THR A 771 -11.66 12.16 2.48
N THR A 772 -11.39 13.44 2.76
CA THR A 772 -11.91 14.58 1.99
C THR A 772 -11.25 14.68 0.62
N SER A 773 -9.94 14.44 0.57
CA SER A 773 -9.14 14.48 -0.66
C SER A 773 -7.83 13.70 -0.54
N THR A 774 -7.27 13.26 -1.67
CA THR A 774 -5.89 12.76 -1.72
C THR A 774 -4.90 13.87 -2.08
N HIS A 775 -3.61 13.55 -2.14
CA HIS A 775 -2.56 14.47 -2.57
C HIS A 775 -2.68 14.88 -4.06
N ASP A 776 -3.38 14.09 -4.88
CA ASP A 776 -3.65 14.34 -6.30
C ASP A 776 -4.84 15.27 -6.54
N MET A 777 -5.64 15.48 -5.51
CA MET A 777 -6.82 16.32 -5.61
C MET A 777 -6.59 17.65 -4.90
N THR A 778 -7.47 18.60 -5.17
CA THR A 778 -7.44 19.91 -4.55
C THR A 778 -7.91 19.87 -3.10
N PRO A 779 -7.27 20.59 -2.17
CA PRO A 779 -7.77 20.71 -0.79
C PRO A 779 -9.17 21.33 -0.74
N LEU A 780 -9.85 21.21 0.40
CA LEU A 780 -11.25 21.58 0.56
C LEU A 780 -11.56 23.02 0.14
N ARG A 781 -10.66 23.96 0.44
CA ARG A 781 -10.83 25.38 0.14
C ARG A 781 -10.68 25.69 -1.34
N SER A 782 -9.70 25.09 -2.01
CA SER A 782 -9.55 25.20 -3.47
C SER A 782 -10.73 24.58 -4.19
N TRP A 783 -11.19 23.42 -3.72
CA TRP A 783 -12.36 22.75 -4.28
C TRP A 783 -13.63 23.60 -4.22
N TRP A 784 -13.82 24.35 -3.13
CA TRP A 784 -14.94 25.29 -2.98
C TRP A 784 -14.98 26.39 -4.05
N LYS A 785 -13.85 26.64 -4.73
CA LYS A 785 -13.70 27.66 -5.77
C LYS A 785 -13.72 27.12 -7.19
N GLU A 786 -13.64 25.81 -7.38
CA GLU A 786 -13.48 25.19 -8.70
C GLU A 786 -14.73 25.27 -9.57
N ASP A 787 -15.88 24.84 -9.03
CA ASP A 787 -17.14 24.81 -9.76
C ASP A 787 -18.26 25.37 -8.89
N ARG A 788 -18.67 26.61 -9.21
CA ARG A 788 -19.67 27.32 -8.45
C ARG A 788 -21.04 26.64 -8.46
N ALA A 789 -21.42 26.01 -9.57
CA ALA A 789 -22.70 25.32 -9.69
C ALA A 789 -22.71 24.03 -8.87
N LYS A 790 -21.61 23.27 -8.89
CA LYS A 790 -21.43 22.07 -8.07
C LYS A 790 -21.42 22.41 -6.58
N ILE A 791 -20.72 23.47 -6.18
CA ILE A 791 -20.66 23.91 -4.78
C ILE A 791 -22.02 24.41 -4.28
N GLN A 792 -22.80 25.10 -5.12
CA GLN A 792 -24.17 25.48 -4.77
C GLN A 792 -25.03 24.25 -4.45
N ARG A 793 -24.97 23.20 -5.28
CA ARG A 793 -25.68 21.94 -5.04
C ARG A 793 -25.18 21.23 -3.79
N TYR A 794 -23.87 21.22 -3.54
CA TYR A 794 -23.29 20.64 -2.32
C TYR A 794 -23.78 21.37 -1.06
N TYR A 795 -23.74 22.71 -1.06
CA TYR A 795 -24.19 23.55 0.05
C TYR A 795 -25.67 23.30 0.39
N ASN A 796 -26.53 23.19 -0.62
CA ASN A 796 -27.96 22.98 -0.38
C ASN A 796 -28.32 21.52 -0.05
N ASN A 797 -27.78 20.57 -0.81
CA ASN A 797 -28.25 19.18 -0.77
C ASN A 797 -27.43 18.30 0.16
N VAL A 798 -26.15 18.59 0.37
CA VAL A 798 -25.26 17.79 1.24
C VAL A 798 -25.12 18.44 2.61
N LEU A 799 -24.85 19.76 2.65
CA LEU A 799 -24.73 20.49 3.92
C LEU A 799 -26.08 20.94 4.50
N GLY A 800 -27.14 20.92 3.71
CA GLY A 800 -28.50 21.22 4.17
C GLY A 800 -28.79 22.71 4.41
N TYR A 801 -27.96 23.62 3.90
CA TYR A 801 -28.18 25.05 4.04
C TYR A 801 -29.12 25.61 2.96
N ALA A 802 -29.94 26.60 3.30
CA ALA A 802 -30.76 27.32 2.34
C ALA A 802 -30.01 28.53 1.74
N GLY A 803 -30.40 28.95 0.54
CA GLY A 803 -29.84 30.14 -0.13
C GLY A 803 -28.52 29.88 -0.86
N ASP A 804 -27.84 30.96 -1.22
CA ASP A 804 -26.59 30.91 -1.99
C ASP A 804 -25.42 30.46 -1.12
N ALA A 805 -24.59 29.56 -1.65
CA ALA A 805 -23.35 29.14 -0.99
C ALA A 805 -22.45 30.36 -0.76
N PRO A 806 -21.73 30.50 0.36
CA PRO A 806 -20.75 31.58 0.51
C PRO A 806 -19.66 31.54 -0.56
N GLU A 807 -19.05 32.68 -0.88
CA GLU A 807 -17.94 32.71 -1.85
C GLU A 807 -16.73 31.93 -1.36
N GLU A 808 -16.41 32.02 -0.07
CA GLU A 808 -15.29 31.34 0.57
C GLU A 808 -15.77 30.15 1.41
N CYS A 809 -14.96 29.10 1.47
CA CYS A 809 -15.13 28.07 2.48
C CYS A 809 -14.69 28.63 3.85
N THR A 810 -15.66 28.99 4.68
CA THR A 810 -15.42 29.51 6.03
C THR A 810 -14.93 28.41 6.97
N ALA A 811 -14.33 28.79 8.09
CA ALA A 811 -13.92 27.85 9.12
C ALA A 811 -15.09 26.95 9.59
N ASP A 812 -16.29 27.50 9.73
CA ASP A 812 -17.48 26.74 10.13
C ASP A 812 -17.94 25.73 9.08
N LEU A 813 -17.87 26.09 7.79
CA LEU A 813 -18.19 25.16 6.70
C LEU A 813 -17.17 24.03 6.63
N ALA A 814 -15.87 24.35 6.71
CA ALA A 814 -14.82 23.34 6.77
C ALA A 814 -15.00 22.41 7.97
N THR A 815 -15.39 22.96 9.12
CA THR A 815 -15.67 22.19 10.34
C THR A 815 -16.84 21.22 10.14
N GLN A 816 -17.94 21.68 9.53
CA GLN A 816 -19.09 20.82 9.26
C GLN A 816 -18.70 19.67 8.31
N ILE A 817 -17.96 19.97 7.25
CA ILE A 817 -17.53 18.97 6.26
C ILE A 817 -16.64 17.92 6.92
N VAL A 818 -15.61 18.34 7.67
CA VAL A 818 -14.74 17.42 8.42
C VAL A 818 -15.54 16.63 9.45
N SER A 819 -16.48 17.25 10.16
CA SER A 819 -17.37 16.57 11.10
C SER A 819 -18.22 15.49 10.42
N ASN A 820 -18.74 15.74 9.22
CA ASN A 820 -19.49 14.76 8.44
C ASN A 820 -18.62 13.54 8.10
N HIS A 821 -17.37 13.76 7.68
CA HIS A 821 -16.42 12.68 7.39
C HIS A 821 -16.07 11.87 8.65
N LEU A 822 -15.93 12.53 9.80
CA LEU A 822 -15.71 11.85 11.09
C LEU A 822 -16.95 11.07 11.53
N ALA A 823 -18.17 11.49 11.19
CA ALA A 823 -19.39 10.78 11.56
C ALA A 823 -19.62 9.45 10.81
N THR A 824 -18.90 9.22 9.70
CA THR A 824 -19.04 8.03 8.83
C THR A 824 -18.87 6.69 9.57
N ALA A 825 -19.34 5.61 8.94
CA ALA A 825 -19.13 4.25 9.42
C ALA A 825 -17.70 3.73 9.17
N SER A 826 -16.92 4.34 8.26
CA SER A 826 -15.55 3.91 7.91
C SER A 826 -14.67 3.75 9.16
N MET A 827 -13.95 2.62 9.24
CA MET A 827 -13.03 2.33 10.34
C MET A 827 -11.97 3.44 10.46
N LEU A 828 -11.41 3.89 9.33
CA LEU A 828 -10.40 4.95 9.31
C LEU A 828 -10.98 6.21 8.67
N ALA A 829 -10.86 7.36 9.33
CA ALA A 829 -11.06 8.68 8.73
C ALA A 829 -9.72 9.43 8.75
N ILE A 830 -9.08 9.57 7.58
CA ILE A 830 -7.74 10.16 7.47
C ILE A 830 -7.87 11.45 6.66
N ILE A 831 -7.71 12.58 7.32
CA ILE A 831 -7.98 13.90 6.74
C ILE A 831 -6.66 14.61 6.39
N PRO A 832 -6.52 15.24 5.22
CA PRO A 832 -5.35 16.06 4.89
C PRO A 832 -5.15 17.17 5.91
N ILE A 833 -3.90 17.44 6.27
CA ILE A 833 -3.58 18.50 7.25
C ILE A 833 -4.10 19.88 6.80
N GLN A 834 -4.15 20.14 5.49
CA GLN A 834 -4.72 21.38 4.96
C GLN A 834 -6.19 21.56 5.34
N ASP A 835 -6.97 20.48 5.38
CA ASP A 835 -8.39 20.53 5.71
C ASP A 835 -8.62 20.65 7.21
N TRP A 836 -7.71 20.12 8.04
CA TRP A 836 -7.68 20.45 9.46
C TRP A 836 -7.41 21.94 9.69
N PHE A 837 -6.44 22.52 8.97
CA PHE A 837 -6.14 23.95 9.06
C PHE A 837 -7.31 24.82 8.61
N ALA A 838 -8.07 24.39 7.60
CA ALA A 838 -9.22 25.13 7.08
C ALA A 838 -10.31 25.39 8.14
N MET A 839 -10.35 24.64 9.24
CA MET A 839 -11.32 24.81 10.34
C MET A 839 -11.01 25.98 11.29
N ASP A 840 -9.90 26.69 11.11
CA ASP A 840 -9.49 27.81 11.96
C ASP A 840 -8.95 28.97 11.09
N ASP A 841 -9.68 30.09 11.08
CA ASP A 841 -9.35 31.28 10.27
C ASP A 841 -8.02 31.95 10.67
N PHE A 842 -7.53 31.70 11.88
CA PHE A 842 -6.22 32.20 12.33
C PHE A 842 -5.07 31.29 11.91
N ILE A 843 -5.36 30.02 11.61
CA ILE A 843 -4.36 29.03 11.22
C ILE A 843 -4.32 28.82 9.70
N LYS A 844 -5.46 28.80 9.00
CA LYS A 844 -5.49 28.47 7.56
C LYS A 844 -4.61 29.40 6.72
N ARG A 845 -4.09 28.89 5.60
CA ARG A 845 -3.20 29.66 4.71
C ARG A 845 -3.97 30.82 4.08
N LYS A 846 -3.35 31.97 3.87
CA LYS A 846 -4.05 33.10 3.20
C LYS A 846 -4.42 32.76 1.76
N ASP A 847 -3.43 32.30 0.99
CA ASP A 847 -3.59 31.80 -0.37
C ASP A 847 -4.00 30.32 -0.34
N TYR A 848 -5.21 30.03 -0.81
CA TYR A 848 -5.77 28.67 -0.82
C TYR A 848 -5.18 27.82 -1.96
N GLU A 849 -4.73 28.42 -3.07
CA GLU A 849 -4.12 27.65 -4.18
C GLU A 849 -2.76 27.08 -3.78
N ALA A 850 -2.04 27.78 -2.90
CA ALA A 850 -0.77 27.33 -2.35
C ALA A 850 -0.91 26.17 -1.34
N GLU A 851 -2.12 25.68 -1.06
CA GLU A 851 -2.37 24.48 -0.24
C GLU A 851 -2.25 23.18 -1.07
N ARG A 852 -2.30 23.28 -2.41
CA ARG A 852 -2.29 22.13 -3.33
C ARG A 852 -0.92 21.45 -3.37
N ILE A 853 -0.92 20.12 -3.25
CA ILE A 853 0.30 19.30 -3.30
C ILE A 853 0.68 18.95 -4.74
N ASN A 854 -0.27 18.36 -5.50
CA ASN A 854 -0.04 17.88 -6.86
C ASN A 854 -1.12 18.36 -7.86
N VAL A 855 -0.72 18.42 -9.13
CA VAL A 855 -1.58 18.60 -10.29
C VAL A 855 -1.38 17.40 -11.23
N PRO A 856 -2.22 16.35 -11.17
CA PRO A 856 -2.00 15.11 -11.92
C PRO A 856 -1.90 15.25 -13.44
N SER A 857 -2.53 16.29 -14.01
CA SER A 857 -2.46 16.58 -15.44
C SER A 857 -1.10 17.13 -15.90
N ASP A 858 -0.23 17.54 -14.98
CA ASP A 858 1.14 17.97 -15.28
C ASP A 858 2.14 16.86 -14.88
N SER A 859 2.63 16.12 -15.89
CA SER A 859 3.62 15.06 -15.68
C SER A 859 5.00 15.56 -15.21
N ASN A 860 5.24 16.87 -15.24
CA ASN A 860 6.47 17.50 -14.75
C ASN A 860 6.23 18.38 -13.51
N HIS A 861 5.11 18.16 -12.80
CA HIS A 861 4.75 18.94 -11.61
C HIS A 861 5.88 18.91 -10.57
N TYR A 862 6.15 20.06 -9.96
CA TYR A 862 7.19 20.20 -8.93
C TYR A 862 6.58 19.98 -7.54
N TRP A 863 6.91 18.86 -6.90
CA TRP A 863 6.43 18.46 -5.57
C TRP A 863 7.14 19.23 -4.46
N ARG A 864 6.65 20.44 -4.17
CA ARG A 864 7.31 21.37 -3.25
C ARG A 864 6.40 22.03 -2.21
N TYR A 865 5.18 21.54 -2.05
CA TYR A 865 4.28 22.04 -1.01
C TYR A 865 4.96 21.94 0.36
N ARG A 866 4.90 23.03 1.13
CA ARG A 866 5.45 23.15 2.47
C ARG A 866 4.41 23.81 3.36
N MET A 867 4.26 23.29 4.59
CA MET A 867 3.42 23.90 5.62
C MET A 867 3.84 25.35 5.85
N HIS A 868 2.86 26.25 5.96
CA HIS A 868 3.12 27.67 6.21
C HIS A 868 3.40 27.97 7.69
N ILE A 869 2.99 27.10 8.61
CA ILE A 869 3.30 27.15 10.04
C ILE A 869 4.31 26.07 10.44
N THR A 870 5.02 26.29 11.54
CA THR A 870 5.92 25.28 12.12
C THR A 870 5.13 24.29 12.99
N LEU A 871 5.67 23.08 13.19
CA LEU A 871 5.09 22.05 14.07
C LEU A 871 5.03 22.51 15.53
N GLU A 872 6.01 23.29 15.99
CA GLU A 872 5.99 23.92 17.31
C GLU A 872 4.75 24.80 17.47
N LYS A 873 4.49 25.71 16.52
CA LYS A 873 3.29 26.56 16.52
C LYS A 873 2.00 25.76 16.39
N LEU A 874 2.01 24.68 15.61
CA LEU A 874 0.84 23.80 15.50
C LEU A 874 0.53 23.09 16.82
N ILE A 875 1.55 22.62 17.54
CA ILE A 875 1.38 22.00 18.87
C ILE A 875 0.84 23.01 19.89
N GLU A 876 1.21 24.28 19.77
CA GLU A 876 0.74 25.38 20.62
C GLU A 876 -0.62 25.98 20.19
N ALA A 877 -1.17 25.59 19.04
CA ALA A 877 -2.45 26.10 18.51
C ALA A 877 -3.66 25.50 19.25
N ASP A 878 -3.83 25.82 20.54
CA ASP A 878 -4.83 25.19 21.41
C ASP A 878 -6.28 25.33 20.90
N CYS A 879 -6.64 26.44 20.24
CA CYS A 879 -7.97 26.63 19.65
C CYS A 879 -8.29 25.52 18.62
N LEU A 880 -7.44 25.37 17.60
CA LEU A 880 -7.56 24.31 16.61
C LEU A 880 -7.46 22.91 17.25
N ASN A 881 -6.47 22.70 18.13
CA ASN A 881 -6.21 21.38 18.72
C ASN A 881 -7.37 20.87 19.60
N ASN A 882 -7.99 21.77 20.38
CA ASN A 882 -9.17 21.45 21.18
C ASN A 882 -10.36 21.12 20.28
N LYS A 883 -10.57 21.91 19.21
CA LYS A 883 -11.63 21.67 18.23
C LYS A 883 -11.49 20.31 17.54
N ILE A 884 -10.29 19.94 17.09
CA ILE A 884 -10.01 18.61 16.51
C ILE A 884 -10.32 17.50 17.54
N THR A 885 -9.86 17.69 18.78
CA THR A 885 -10.06 16.72 19.86
C THR A 885 -11.54 16.50 20.19
N GLU A 886 -12.33 17.58 20.25
CA GLU A 886 -13.77 17.53 20.46
C GLU A 886 -14.49 16.80 19.33
N LEU A 887 -14.18 17.13 18.07
CA LEU A 887 -14.76 16.46 16.91
C LEU A 887 -14.49 14.95 16.93
N ILE A 888 -13.24 14.54 17.16
CA ILE A 888 -12.83 13.14 17.22
C ILE A 888 -13.54 12.39 18.36
N ARG A 889 -13.64 13.00 19.54
CA ARG A 889 -14.34 12.41 20.70
C ARG A 889 -15.84 12.28 20.45
N ASN A 890 -16.47 13.33 19.92
CA ASN A 890 -17.91 13.37 19.64
C ASN A 890 -18.31 12.36 18.55
N SER A 891 -17.44 12.11 17.58
CA SER A 891 -17.68 11.08 16.56
C SER A 891 -17.42 9.65 17.04
N GLY A 892 -16.98 9.46 18.29
CA GLY A 892 -16.66 8.14 18.86
C GLY A 892 -15.45 7.47 18.20
N ARG A 893 -14.50 8.27 17.69
CA ARG A 893 -13.25 7.79 17.10
C ARG A 893 -12.16 7.86 18.16
N LYS A 894 -11.91 6.76 18.88
CA LYS A 894 -11.06 6.74 20.07
C LYS A 894 -9.76 5.97 19.88
#